data_AF-A0AAN6VH45-F1
#
_entry.id   AF-A0AAN6VH45-F1
#
_cell.length_a   1.000
_cell.length_b   1.000
_cell.length_c   1.000
_cell.angle_alpha   90.00
_cell.angle_beta   90.00
_cell.angle_gamma   90.00
#
_symmetry.space_group_name_H-M   'P 1'
#
loop_
_entity.id
_entity.type
_entity.pdbx_description
1 polymer ?
#
loop_
_entity_poly.entity_id
_entity_poly.type
_entity_poly.pdbx_seq_one_letter_code
_entity_poly.pdbx_strand_id
1 'polypeptide(L)'
;MPARRPLADRNADFVRQFTAKQREAHDDRIAKQAKALTADQHAALRKQLELVQFLPPAYADATKINIVGILRKWKSYCTFSGFENWRDAVKDANRATAMSFLHYLCQTYRITSWGTSWQYFRQYKQLYANVMGRYMDTNDSKEIKKWHDVILVAMYGLRAPCILGKDVANVDTLLVLVTFNIRYDTGIFPWERHRIQLPGCYLGLAFTGARPAEFVDGETKTGKDEYTKEILSQIAATSIPSDEDEAPDEDSRLLEKMILQELGDRGRPKALCYEDILLMIVCHPETGEDMLVMYIRLAHHKGMDNKPKPTIFYFTPTKRLIFCFISIIVSLAVHDRAFAVSKFTNVRTIFQAKNRGPVKCTALRWKEEWLKRPIFRQRDKSIAEEESDESIAEEEPDEREYEPLPYHRLLYDMERQSLDAGEENKVEPKAWRRGAANAANGDASDAVRDQMMRHDPKWATFNSAYINEKVGFHLQNAFLDEPTEDSLLAMLSHIGLMRDPRASKEMVPDEVWELMPPDPEIEALKEERARLKGGRYRIKGSENEARIRELTKLIATKEQQRKKAVQRGYRKHYFHNRPTWDMEADGEEEEEYVEPAIDLQIPERAQLAKILCNQPDNLSPAEVLELRIQAAELMVILCGKRETARPDRIRRRAQAQVQANVTLKEESPGPDPFPLLMDRKQCPRCIGDEKLSHEERTFKYCRPAVMYDHFDRKHARQLGGVKQISCNHPKCKEEALEFRHLNHFKNHVESVHGVKLRA
;
A
#
# COMPACT_ATOMS: atom_id res chain seq x y z
N MET A 1 2.64 -36.21 -21.43
CA MET A 1 3.95 -35.76 -20.89
C MET A 1 4.60 -34.82 -21.90
N PRO A 2 5.03 -33.60 -21.55
CA PRO A 2 5.81 -32.80 -22.49
C PRO A 2 7.23 -33.36 -22.54
N ALA A 3 7.70 -33.67 -23.74
CA ALA A 3 9.02 -34.23 -24.00
C ALA A 3 10.12 -33.30 -23.44
N ARG A 4 11.08 -33.85 -22.69
CA ARG A 4 12.28 -33.12 -22.29
C ARG A 4 13.02 -32.69 -23.56
N ARG A 5 13.16 -31.38 -23.81
CA ARG A 5 14.02 -30.89 -24.91
C ARG A 5 15.42 -31.52 -24.80
N PRO A 6 15.99 -32.07 -25.88
CA PRO A 6 17.31 -32.69 -25.89
C PRO A 6 18.41 -31.72 -25.42
N LEU A 7 19.47 -32.25 -24.78
CA LEU A 7 20.57 -31.46 -24.22
C LEU A 7 21.29 -30.59 -25.29
N ALA A 8 21.38 -31.10 -26.51
CA ALA A 8 21.99 -30.40 -27.65
C ALA A 8 21.25 -29.10 -28.03
N ASP A 9 19.93 -29.07 -27.86
CA ASP A 9 19.07 -27.93 -28.21
C ASP A 9 19.19 -26.78 -27.18
N ARG A 10 19.50 -27.11 -25.91
CA ARG A 10 19.76 -26.12 -24.85
C ARG A 10 21.08 -25.39 -25.05
N ASN A 11 22.11 -26.10 -25.51
CA ASN A 11 23.42 -25.51 -25.73
C ASN A 11 23.42 -24.58 -26.95
N ALA A 12 22.67 -24.92 -28.00
CA ALA A 12 22.48 -24.04 -29.15
C ALA A 12 21.76 -22.73 -28.78
N ASP A 13 20.74 -22.80 -27.92
CA ASP A 13 20.03 -21.62 -27.45
C ASP A 13 20.91 -20.70 -26.60
N PHE A 14 21.73 -21.29 -25.72
CA PHE A 14 22.74 -20.56 -24.96
C PHE A 14 23.74 -19.84 -25.89
N VAL A 15 24.28 -20.51 -26.91
CA VAL A 15 25.25 -19.91 -27.84
C VAL A 15 24.65 -18.71 -28.56
N ARG A 16 23.39 -18.81 -29.01
CA ARG A 16 22.69 -17.68 -29.65
C ARG A 16 22.49 -16.51 -28.68
N GLN A 17 21.93 -16.76 -27.50
CA GLN A 17 21.68 -15.72 -26.49
C GLN A 17 22.99 -15.08 -26.02
N PHE A 18 24.03 -15.86 -25.77
CA PHE A 18 25.34 -15.37 -25.36
C PHE A 18 25.98 -14.49 -26.45
N THR A 19 25.94 -14.93 -27.71
CA THR A 19 26.50 -14.15 -28.83
C THR A 19 25.75 -12.84 -29.03
N ALA A 20 24.41 -12.85 -28.91
CA ALA A 20 23.60 -11.64 -28.96
C ALA A 20 23.96 -10.67 -27.81
N LYS A 21 24.05 -11.18 -26.58
CA LYS A 21 24.45 -10.39 -25.40
C LYS A 21 25.87 -9.83 -25.49
N GLN A 22 26.80 -10.56 -26.11
CA GLN A 22 28.17 -10.08 -26.33
C GLN A 22 28.21 -8.94 -27.35
N ARG A 23 27.40 -9.02 -28.41
CA ARG A 23 27.26 -7.91 -29.37
C ARG A 23 26.64 -6.69 -28.70
N GLU A 24 25.54 -6.87 -27.98
CA GLU A 24 24.89 -5.78 -27.24
C GLU A 24 25.84 -5.16 -26.21
N ALA A 25 26.55 -5.97 -25.40
CA ALA A 25 27.51 -5.47 -24.42
C ALA A 25 28.75 -4.81 -25.07
N HIS A 26 29.13 -5.23 -26.27
CA HIS A 26 30.20 -4.61 -27.05
C HIS A 26 29.77 -3.25 -27.59
N ASP A 27 28.57 -3.19 -28.19
CA ASP A 27 27.96 -1.96 -28.69
C ASP A 27 27.73 -0.96 -27.54
N ASP A 28 27.26 -1.43 -26.38
CA ASP A 28 27.10 -0.64 -25.15
C ASP A 28 28.45 -0.11 -24.63
N ARG A 29 29.52 -0.91 -24.68
CA ARG A 29 30.86 -0.49 -24.28
C ARG A 29 31.40 0.58 -25.22
N ILE A 30 31.21 0.41 -26.52
CA ILE A 30 31.59 1.40 -27.54
C ILE A 30 30.79 2.69 -27.33
N ALA A 31 29.48 2.59 -27.05
CA ALA A 31 28.61 3.73 -26.81
C ALA A 31 28.92 4.48 -25.51
N LYS A 32 29.37 3.78 -24.45
CA LYS A 32 29.69 4.36 -23.12
C LYS A 32 31.15 4.78 -22.96
N GLN A 33 32.01 4.49 -23.94
CA GLN A 33 33.41 4.90 -23.87
C GLN A 33 33.50 6.41 -24.13
N ALA A 34 33.59 7.19 -23.03
CA ALA A 34 33.85 8.62 -23.13
C ALA A 34 35.15 8.84 -23.90
N LYS A 35 35.09 9.64 -24.97
CA LYS A 35 36.29 10.03 -25.72
C LYS A 35 37.21 10.79 -24.76
N ALA A 36 38.48 10.38 -24.68
CA ALA A 36 39.46 11.12 -23.91
C ALA A 36 39.63 12.50 -24.52
N LEU A 37 39.40 13.55 -23.72
CA LEU A 37 39.57 14.92 -24.15
C LEU A 37 41.06 15.19 -24.40
N THR A 38 41.37 15.88 -25.48
CA THR A 38 42.75 16.37 -25.74
C THR A 38 43.14 17.46 -24.74
N ALA A 39 44.43 17.81 -24.69
CA ALA A 39 44.90 18.87 -23.80
C ALA A 39 44.23 20.23 -24.08
N ASP A 40 43.98 20.53 -25.36
CA ASP A 40 43.30 21.75 -25.79
C ASP A 40 41.81 21.73 -25.43
N GLN A 41 41.14 20.59 -25.54
CA GLN A 41 39.75 20.41 -25.08
C GLN A 41 39.65 20.54 -23.56
N HIS A 42 40.63 20.04 -22.80
CA HIS A 42 40.72 20.26 -21.36
C HIS A 42 40.97 21.75 -21.00
N ALA A 43 41.66 22.51 -21.84
CA ALA A 43 41.84 23.95 -21.65
C ALA A 43 40.55 24.73 -21.96
N ALA A 44 39.82 24.36 -23.02
CA ALA A 44 38.52 24.92 -23.35
C ALA A 44 37.47 24.62 -22.27
N LEU A 45 37.39 23.37 -21.81
CA LEU A 45 36.49 22.97 -20.71
C LEU A 45 36.78 23.75 -19.42
N ARG A 46 38.05 24.02 -19.10
CA ARG A 46 38.40 24.84 -17.93
C ARG A 46 37.85 26.26 -18.04
N LYS A 47 37.99 26.91 -19.20
CA LYS A 47 37.40 28.23 -19.45
C LYS A 47 35.88 28.23 -19.36
N GLN A 48 35.23 27.18 -19.87
CA GLN A 48 33.77 27.01 -19.73
C GLN A 48 33.35 26.81 -18.27
N LEU A 49 34.08 26.02 -17.49
CA LEU A 49 33.79 25.80 -16.07
C LEU A 49 34.00 27.06 -15.21
N GLU A 50 34.90 27.97 -15.62
CA GLU A 50 35.06 29.29 -14.98
C GLU A 50 33.80 30.17 -15.11
N LEU A 51 32.99 29.96 -16.15
CA LEU A 51 31.71 30.66 -16.37
C LEU A 51 30.56 30.06 -15.54
N VAL A 52 30.70 28.81 -15.08
CA VAL A 52 29.68 28.13 -14.28
C VAL A 52 29.76 28.58 -12.81
N GLN A 53 29.03 29.63 -12.46
CA GLN A 53 28.99 30.15 -11.09
C GLN A 53 28.26 29.23 -10.10
N PHE A 54 27.32 28.39 -10.59
CA PHE A 54 26.55 27.48 -9.75
C PHE A 54 26.10 26.25 -10.53
N LEU A 55 26.50 25.08 -10.05
CA LEU A 55 25.99 23.80 -10.52
C LEU A 55 24.79 23.41 -9.66
N PRO A 56 23.56 23.38 -10.22
CA PRO A 56 22.41 22.93 -9.47
C PRO A 56 22.60 21.47 -9.05
N PRO A 57 22.22 21.10 -7.81
CA PRO A 57 22.25 19.70 -7.40
C PRO A 57 21.37 18.85 -8.31
N ALA A 58 21.81 17.65 -8.66
CA ALA A 58 20.97 16.63 -9.27
C ALA A 58 19.86 16.23 -8.28
N TYR A 59 18.72 16.92 -8.33
CA TYR A 59 17.63 16.68 -7.40
C TYR A 59 16.90 15.38 -7.73
N ALA A 60 16.78 14.52 -6.72
CA ALA A 60 15.82 13.41 -6.72
C ALA A 60 14.39 13.91 -7.02
N ASP A 61 13.57 13.07 -7.66
CA ASP A 61 12.18 13.42 -8.04
C ASP A 61 11.34 13.92 -6.86
N ALA A 62 11.48 13.28 -5.70
CA ALA A 62 10.80 13.72 -4.48
C ALA A 62 11.19 15.15 -4.06
N THR A 63 12.45 15.56 -4.31
CA THR A 63 12.90 16.92 -4.03
C THR A 63 12.31 17.90 -5.03
N LYS A 64 12.26 17.56 -6.33
CA LYS A 64 11.58 18.35 -7.36
C LYS A 64 10.10 18.57 -7.01
N ILE A 65 9.39 17.51 -6.58
CA ILE A 65 8.00 17.59 -6.12
C ILE A 65 7.84 18.52 -4.91
N ASN A 66 8.76 18.43 -3.94
CA ASN A 66 8.74 19.31 -2.77
C ASN A 66 8.95 20.79 -3.16
N ILE A 67 9.83 21.07 -4.13
CA ILE A 67 10.08 22.41 -4.67
C ILE A 67 8.82 22.95 -5.36
N VAL A 68 8.13 22.13 -6.16
CA VAL A 68 6.83 22.50 -6.75
C VAL A 68 5.79 22.79 -5.67
N GLY A 69 5.74 21.95 -4.63
CA GLY A 69 4.84 22.11 -3.50
C GLY A 69 5.03 23.43 -2.75
N ILE A 70 6.29 23.81 -2.45
CA ILE A 70 6.59 25.08 -1.79
C ILE A 70 6.38 26.27 -2.73
N LEU A 71 6.61 26.13 -4.03
CA LEU A 71 6.32 27.19 -5.01
C LEU A 71 4.84 27.57 -5.00
N ARG A 72 3.91 26.61 -4.94
CA ARG A 72 2.48 26.92 -4.86
C ARG A 72 2.15 27.77 -3.63
N LYS A 73 2.80 27.45 -2.50
CA LYS A 73 2.64 28.22 -1.25
C LYS A 73 3.27 29.61 -1.37
N TRP A 74 4.41 29.71 -2.02
CA TRP A 74 5.08 30.99 -2.31
C TRP A 74 4.24 31.89 -3.22
N LYS A 75 3.68 31.36 -4.32
CA LYS A 75 2.75 32.11 -5.18
C LYS A 75 1.55 32.64 -4.39
N SER A 76 0.99 31.83 -3.50
CA SER A 76 -0.11 32.26 -2.61
C SER A 76 0.32 33.39 -1.68
N TYR A 77 1.54 33.32 -1.13
CA TYR A 77 2.13 34.41 -0.34
C TYR A 77 2.38 35.68 -1.17
N CYS A 78 2.81 35.55 -2.42
CA CYS A 78 3.00 36.68 -3.33
C CYS A 78 1.70 37.42 -3.59
N THR A 79 0.62 36.69 -3.90
CA THR A 79 -0.72 37.27 -4.03
C THR A 79 -1.18 37.96 -2.75
N PHE A 80 -0.95 37.34 -1.58
CA PHE A 80 -1.29 37.93 -0.29
C PHE A 80 -0.49 39.22 0.00
N SER A 81 0.78 39.26 -0.38
CA SER A 81 1.71 40.36 -0.07
C SER A 81 1.75 41.45 -1.16
N GLY A 82 0.97 41.32 -2.23
CA GLY A 82 0.92 42.28 -3.33
C GLY A 82 2.12 42.22 -4.29
N PHE A 83 2.87 41.11 -4.32
CA PHE A 83 3.94 40.92 -5.32
C PHE A 83 3.34 40.50 -6.67
N GLU A 84 3.59 41.28 -7.72
CA GLU A 84 3.08 41.02 -9.07
C GLU A 84 3.71 39.75 -9.68
N ASN A 85 5.02 39.59 -9.53
CA ASN A 85 5.77 38.45 -10.05
C ASN A 85 6.43 37.67 -8.92
N TRP A 86 6.07 36.39 -8.81
CA TRP A 86 6.61 35.51 -7.78
C TRP A 86 8.13 35.31 -7.89
N ARG A 87 8.70 35.38 -9.11
CA ARG A 87 10.13 35.18 -9.36
C ARG A 87 10.93 36.36 -8.86
N ASP A 88 10.51 37.56 -9.22
CA ASP A 88 11.20 38.78 -8.81
C ASP A 88 11.13 38.92 -7.28
N ALA A 89 10.00 38.54 -6.69
CA ALA A 89 9.89 38.43 -5.23
C ALA A 89 10.87 37.43 -4.59
N VAL A 90 11.25 36.33 -5.27
CA VAL A 90 12.32 35.43 -4.79
C VAL A 90 13.69 36.08 -4.99
N LYS A 91 13.91 36.79 -6.09
CA LYS A 91 15.19 37.44 -6.39
C LYS A 91 15.53 38.54 -5.41
N ASP A 92 14.53 39.31 -5.03
CA ASP A 92 14.62 40.40 -4.06
C ASP A 92 14.41 39.91 -2.62
N ALA A 93 14.22 38.59 -2.41
CA ALA A 93 13.98 38.04 -1.09
C ALA A 93 15.23 38.20 -0.21
N ASN A 94 15.05 38.93 0.88
CA ASN A 94 16.03 39.02 1.95
C ASN A 94 15.55 38.22 3.17
N ARG A 95 16.33 38.28 4.26
CA ARG A 95 15.99 37.66 5.54
C ARG A 95 14.57 37.97 6.02
N ALA A 96 14.13 39.22 5.91
CA ALA A 96 12.80 39.64 6.37
C ALA A 96 11.68 39.02 5.51
N THR A 97 11.86 38.97 4.19
CA THR A 97 10.92 38.31 3.28
C THR A 97 10.76 36.83 3.62
N ALA A 98 11.87 36.13 3.89
CA ALA A 98 11.83 34.71 4.27
C ALA A 98 11.15 34.47 5.64
N MET A 99 11.38 35.34 6.63
CA MET A 99 10.69 35.29 7.92
C MET A 99 9.18 35.55 7.76
N SER A 100 8.80 36.57 6.99
CA SER A 100 7.41 36.89 6.68
C SER A 100 6.71 35.73 5.96
N PHE A 101 7.38 35.06 5.03
CA PHE A 101 6.83 33.88 4.37
C PHE A 101 6.59 32.72 5.35
N LEU A 102 7.52 32.44 6.26
CA LEU A 102 7.32 31.41 7.29
C LEU A 102 6.18 31.76 8.25
N HIS A 103 6.03 33.04 8.59
CA HIS A 103 4.90 33.54 9.35
C HIS A 103 3.57 33.28 8.63
N TYR A 104 3.47 33.70 7.38
CA TYR A 104 2.31 33.45 6.51
C TYR A 104 1.97 31.95 6.42
N LEU A 105 2.99 31.09 6.31
CA LEU A 105 2.79 29.64 6.25
C LEU A 105 2.11 29.10 7.51
N CYS A 106 2.54 29.57 8.70
CA CYS A 106 1.95 29.14 9.97
C CYS A 106 0.56 29.74 10.20
N GLN A 107 0.32 30.95 9.70
CA GLN A 107 -0.98 31.61 9.76
C GLN A 107 -2.02 30.95 8.85
N THR A 108 -1.62 30.57 7.64
CA THR A 108 -2.54 30.16 6.57
C THR A 108 -2.76 28.64 6.54
N TYR A 109 -1.73 27.86 6.83
CA TYR A 109 -1.80 26.40 6.76
C TYR A 109 -1.83 25.79 8.16
N ARG A 110 -2.52 24.66 8.30
CA ARG A 110 -2.62 23.92 9.57
C ARG A 110 -1.29 23.23 9.92
N ILE A 111 -0.36 23.98 10.50
CA ILE A 111 0.95 23.52 10.98
C ILE A 111 0.88 23.37 12.50
N THR A 112 1.28 22.20 13.02
CA THR A 112 1.22 21.92 14.48
C THR A 112 2.58 21.56 15.10
N SER A 113 3.64 21.48 14.30
CA SER A 113 4.99 21.15 14.75
C SER A 113 6.04 22.03 14.09
N TRP A 114 7.03 22.47 14.87
CA TRP A 114 8.14 23.29 14.39
C TRP A 114 9.04 22.54 13.40
N GLY A 115 9.03 21.21 13.41
CA GLY A 115 9.70 20.40 12.39
C GLY A 115 9.11 20.59 10.98
N THR A 116 7.79 20.75 10.88
CA THR A 116 7.10 20.94 9.59
C THR A 116 7.35 22.33 9.02
N SER A 117 7.21 23.38 9.82
CA SER A 117 7.53 24.75 9.41
C SER A 117 8.99 24.87 8.98
N TRP A 118 9.92 24.26 9.73
CA TRP A 118 11.33 24.26 9.35
C TRP A 118 11.62 23.47 8.07
N GLN A 119 10.88 22.39 7.82
CA GLN A 119 10.98 21.66 6.56
C GLN A 119 10.50 22.51 5.37
N TYR A 120 9.45 23.31 5.52
CA TYR A 120 9.04 24.27 4.49
C TYR A 120 10.10 25.32 4.23
N PHE A 121 10.79 25.81 5.27
CA PHE A 121 11.93 26.69 5.06
C PHE A 121 13.06 26.02 4.26
N ARG A 122 13.38 24.76 4.56
CA ARG A 122 14.38 23.99 3.79
C ARG A 122 13.99 23.85 2.31
N GLN A 123 12.73 23.59 2.03
CA GLN A 123 12.20 23.53 0.66
C GLN A 123 12.26 24.89 -0.01
N TYR A 124 11.94 25.97 0.71
CA TYR A 124 12.06 27.34 0.21
C TYR A 124 13.51 27.68 -0.15
N LYS A 125 14.50 27.27 0.65
CA LYS A 125 15.92 27.44 0.30
C LYS A 125 16.31 26.72 -0.99
N GLN A 126 15.71 25.56 -1.28
CA GLN A 126 15.93 24.85 -2.54
C GLN A 126 15.31 25.61 -3.72
N LEU A 127 14.10 26.15 -3.55
CA LEU A 127 13.47 27.04 -4.53
C LEU A 127 14.33 28.30 -4.78
N TYR A 128 14.79 28.95 -3.71
CA TYR A 128 15.67 30.12 -3.76
C TYR A 128 16.95 29.80 -4.55
N ALA A 129 17.62 28.68 -4.24
CA ALA A 129 18.84 28.30 -4.92
C ALA A 129 18.63 28.07 -6.43
N ASN A 130 17.50 27.48 -6.82
CA ASN A 130 17.17 27.25 -8.22
C ASN A 130 16.87 28.54 -8.99
N VAL A 131 16.24 29.52 -8.34
CA VAL A 131 15.91 30.80 -8.99
C VAL A 131 17.12 31.73 -9.04
N MET A 132 17.93 31.74 -7.98
CA MET A 132 19.06 32.67 -7.82
C MET A 132 20.38 32.16 -8.40
N GLY A 133 20.50 30.87 -8.67
CA GLY A 133 21.78 30.26 -9.03
C GLY A 133 22.82 30.42 -7.91
N ARG A 134 22.40 30.47 -6.64
CA ARG A 134 23.28 30.50 -5.46
C ARG A 134 22.53 30.12 -4.20
N TYR A 135 23.24 29.59 -3.21
CA TYR A 135 22.63 29.33 -1.90
C TYR A 135 22.32 30.64 -1.17
N MET A 136 21.24 30.61 -0.37
CA MET A 136 20.96 31.67 0.60
C MET A 136 22.12 31.81 1.58
N ASP A 137 22.39 33.05 2.01
CA ASP A 137 23.45 33.32 2.96
C ASP A 137 23.31 32.47 4.24
N THR A 138 24.46 32.00 4.72
CA THR A 138 24.50 31.06 5.85
C THR A 138 24.18 31.77 7.17
N ASN A 139 24.56 33.04 7.34
CA ASN A 139 24.25 33.81 8.53
C ASN A 139 22.77 34.18 8.55
N ASP A 140 22.19 34.60 7.42
CA ASP A 140 20.75 34.81 7.32
C ASP A 140 19.96 33.54 7.63
N SER A 141 20.38 32.40 7.09
CA SER A 141 19.77 31.10 7.40
C SER A 141 19.80 30.76 8.91
N LYS A 142 20.89 31.11 9.61
CA LYS A 142 21.03 30.91 11.07
C LYS A 142 20.14 31.86 11.86
N GLU A 143 20.07 33.13 11.47
CA GLU A 143 19.20 34.11 12.13
C GLU A 143 17.72 33.80 11.93
N ILE A 144 17.32 33.33 10.74
CA ILE A 144 15.96 32.82 10.49
C ILE A 144 15.65 31.63 11.40
N LYS A 145 16.62 30.73 11.63
CA LYS A 145 16.43 29.60 12.57
C LYS A 145 16.20 30.08 14.00
N LYS A 146 17.00 31.03 14.49
CA LYS A 146 16.83 31.60 15.83
C LYS A 146 15.46 32.26 15.99
N TRP A 147 15.08 33.13 15.05
CA TRP A 147 13.76 33.76 15.06
C TRP A 147 12.62 32.75 14.98
N HIS A 148 12.76 31.73 14.12
CA HIS A 148 11.79 30.64 14.03
C HIS A 148 11.61 29.94 15.39
N ASP A 149 12.71 29.52 16.01
CA ASP A 149 12.68 28.72 17.25
C ASP A 149 12.19 29.51 18.46
N VAL A 150 12.52 30.80 18.53
CA VAL A 150 12.20 31.65 19.70
C VAL A 150 10.84 32.32 19.54
N ILE A 151 10.54 32.85 18.35
CA ILE A 151 9.35 33.68 18.13
C ILE A 151 8.24 32.88 17.46
N LEU A 152 8.51 32.29 16.30
CA LEU A 152 7.45 31.66 15.50
C LEU A 152 6.88 30.42 16.20
N VAL A 153 7.73 29.62 16.83
CA VAL A 153 7.32 28.46 17.62
C VAL A 153 6.42 28.85 18.78
N ALA A 154 6.80 29.88 19.55
CA ALA A 154 6.01 30.35 20.68
C ALA A 154 4.68 30.97 20.22
N MET A 155 4.71 31.81 19.19
CA MET A 155 3.55 32.52 18.65
C MET A 155 2.42 31.59 18.20
N TYR A 156 2.76 30.46 17.56
CA TYR A 156 1.77 29.50 17.05
C TYR A 156 1.65 28.24 17.90
N GLY A 157 2.29 28.18 19.07
CA GLY A 157 2.30 27.00 19.94
C GLY A 157 2.79 25.74 19.23
N LEU A 158 3.81 25.85 18.38
CA LEU A 158 4.30 24.73 17.57
C LEU A 158 4.97 23.69 18.45
N ARG A 159 4.46 22.46 18.43
CA ARG A 159 4.95 21.39 19.32
C ARG A 159 6.24 20.78 18.84
N ALA A 160 7.07 20.36 19.79
CA ALA A 160 8.26 19.58 19.49
C ALA A 160 7.93 18.29 18.72
N PRO A 161 8.72 17.92 17.68
CA PRO A 161 8.61 16.60 17.09
C PRO A 161 8.72 15.57 18.21
N CYS A 162 7.79 14.62 18.20
CA CYS A 162 7.82 13.46 19.10
C CYS A 162 7.59 13.75 20.59
N ILE A 163 7.01 14.89 20.99
CA ILE A 163 6.76 15.20 22.41
C ILE A 163 5.87 14.17 23.15
N LEU A 164 5.11 13.35 22.42
CA LEU A 164 4.20 12.33 22.97
C LEU A 164 4.80 10.92 22.94
N GLY A 165 6.11 10.78 22.74
CA GLY A 165 6.68 9.48 22.41
C GLY A 165 6.59 9.19 20.92
N LYS A 166 7.44 8.28 20.48
CA LYS A 166 7.39 7.70 19.14
C LYS A 166 6.75 6.33 19.24
N ASP A 167 5.66 6.10 18.50
CA ASP A 167 5.11 4.74 18.39
C ASP A 167 6.15 3.77 17.85
N VAL A 168 6.32 2.65 18.56
CA VAL A 168 7.17 1.52 18.23
C VAL A 168 6.29 0.28 18.21
N ALA A 169 6.23 -0.41 17.07
CA ALA A 169 5.52 -1.66 16.94
C ALA A 169 6.45 -2.85 17.22
N ASN A 170 5.93 -3.92 17.80
CA ASN A 170 6.68 -5.14 18.13
C ASN A 170 6.03 -6.39 17.52
N VAL A 171 6.51 -7.56 17.93
CA VAL A 171 5.96 -8.86 17.50
C VAL A 171 4.51 -9.06 17.92
N ASP A 172 4.07 -8.55 19.08
CA ASP A 172 2.69 -8.68 19.54
C ASP A 172 1.74 -7.80 18.72
N THR A 173 2.14 -6.56 18.43
CA THR A 173 1.38 -5.67 17.53
C THR A 173 1.24 -6.31 16.14
N LEU A 174 2.31 -6.95 15.65
CA LEU A 174 2.31 -7.68 14.38
C LEU A 174 1.38 -8.89 14.41
N LEU A 175 1.42 -9.66 15.51
CA LEU A 175 0.54 -10.80 15.71
C LEU A 175 -0.92 -10.37 15.70
N VAL A 176 -1.27 -9.32 16.45
CA VAL A 176 -2.61 -8.76 16.54
C VAL A 176 -3.10 -8.35 15.15
N LEU A 177 -2.30 -7.60 14.38
CA LEU A 177 -2.72 -7.11 13.07
C LEU A 177 -2.85 -8.20 12.02
N VAL A 178 -1.93 -9.16 11.96
CA VAL A 178 -2.01 -10.27 11.00
C VAL A 178 -3.16 -11.21 11.38
N THR A 179 -3.36 -11.47 12.67
CA THR A 179 -4.50 -12.24 13.19
C THR A 179 -5.81 -11.54 12.85
N PHE A 180 -5.92 -10.24 13.13
CA PHE A 180 -7.10 -9.45 12.80
C PHE A 180 -7.42 -9.52 11.31
N ASN A 181 -6.45 -9.26 10.44
CA ASN A 181 -6.63 -9.28 8.99
C ASN A 181 -7.22 -10.61 8.46
N ILE A 182 -6.76 -11.75 8.98
CA ILE A 182 -7.21 -13.08 8.54
C ILE A 182 -8.48 -13.51 9.27
N ARG A 183 -8.54 -13.38 10.61
CA ARG A 183 -9.58 -13.98 11.46
C ARG A 183 -10.79 -13.07 11.70
N TYR A 184 -10.60 -11.76 11.84
CA TYR A 184 -11.64 -10.85 12.36
C TYR A 184 -12.03 -9.72 11.41
N ASP A 185 -11.20 -9.36 10.43
CA ASP A 185 -11.45 -8.21 9.55
C ASP A 185 -12.66 -8.46 8.64
N THR A 186 -13.79 -7.84 8.97
CA THR A 186 -15.01 -7.86 8.16
C THR A 186 -15.00 -6.83 7.03
N GLY A 187 -13.89 -6.10 6.85
CA GLY A 187 -13.70 -5.19 5.74
C GLY A 187 -13.76 -5.93 4.41
N ILE A 188 -14.60 -5.44 3.51
CA ILE A 188 -14.81 -6.01 2.18
C ILE A 188 -13.63 -5.62 1.29
N PHE A 189 -12.91 -6.63 0.79
CA PHE A 189 -11.94 -6.44 -0.28
C PHE A 189 -12.54 -6.92 -1.61
N PRO A 190 -12.40 -6.16 -2.71
CA PRO A 190 -12.88 -6.61 -4.02
C PRO A 190 -12.34 -7.99 -4.42
N TRP A 191 -11.16 -8.34 -3.90
CA TRP A 191 -10.52 -9.64 -4.03
C TRP A 191 -9.79 -10.01 -2.75
N GLU A 192 -9.91 -11.27 -2.37
CA GLU A 192 -9.24 -11.83 -1.19
C GLU A 192 -7.72 -11.91 -1.35
N ARG A 193 -7.18 -11.79 -2.58
CA ARG A 193 -5.75 -11.56 -2.80
C ARG A 193 -5.23 -10.38 -1.97
N HIS A 194 -5.99 -9.29 -1.87
CA HIS A 194 -5.57 -8.13 -1.11
C HIS A 194 -5.39 -8.46 0.38
N ARG A 195 -6.27 -9.29 0.93
CA ARG A 195 -6.17 -9.81 2.31
C ARG A 195 -4.90 -10.63 2.53
N ILE A 196 -4.42 -11.36 1.52
CA ILE A 196 -3.14 -12.10 1.58
C ILE A 196 -1.92 -11.19 1.41
N GLN A 197 -2.03 -10.15 0.58
CA GLN A 197 -0.96 -9.18 0.33
C GLN A 197 -0.65 -8.30 1.55
N LEU A 198 -1.66 -7.95 2.36
CA LEU A 198 -1.50 -7.08 3.53
C LEU A 198 -0.53 -7.65 4.58
N PRO A 199 -0.66 -8.91 5.05
CA PRO A 199 0.33 -9.54 5.90
C PRO A 199 1.74 -9.57 5.27
N GLY A 200 1.84 -9.79 3.95
CA GLY A 200 3.13 -9.73 3.25
C GLY A 200 3.78 -8.34 3.35
N CYS A 201 2.99 -7.28 3.25
CA CYS A 201 3.48 -5.91 3.46
C CYS A 201 3.87 -5.67 4.92
N TYR A 202 3.08 -6.13 5.90
CA TYR A 202 3.35 -5.92 7.33
C TYR A 202 4.62 -6.64 7.78
N LEU A 203 4.76 -7.92 7.40
CA LEU A 203 5.97 -8.71 7.65
C LEU A 203 7.20 -8.11 6.95
N GLY A 204 7.05 -7.73 5.67
CA GLY A 204 8.13 -7.08 4.92
C GLY A 204 8.63 -5.81 5.60
N LEU A 205 7.72 -4.94 6.05
CA LEU A 205 8.07 -3.71 6.77
C LEU A 205 8.69 -3.99 8.15
N ALA A 206 8.13 -4.92 8.92
CA ALA A 206 8.60 -5.27 10.25
C ALA A 206 9.99 -5.93 10.22
N PHE A 207 10.25 -6.82 9.27
CA PHE A 207 11.51 -7.57 9.22
C PHE A 207 12.67 -6.82 8.57
N THR A 208 12.38 -5.83 7.72
CA THR A 208 13.44 -5.09 6.99
C THR A 208 13.63 -3.66 7.46
N GLY A 209 12.64 -3.12 8.20
CA GLY A 209 12.55 -1.70 8.50
C GLY A 209 12.47 -0.82 7.24
N ALA A 210 12.20 -1.36 6.05
CA ALA A 210 12.20 -0.57 4.82
C ALA A 210 11.03 0.43 4.78
N ARG A 211 11.10 1.41 3.88
CA ARG A 211 9.97 2.30 3.65
C ARG A 211 8.91 1.58 2.82
N PRO A 212 7.62 1.91 2.96
CA PRO A 212 6.59 1.24 2.16
C PRO A 212 6.75 1.43 0.66
N ALA A 213 7.28 2.58 0.23
CA ALA A 213 7.64 2.85 -1.17
C ALA A 213 8.67 1.86 -1.77
N GLU A 214 9.33 1.03 -0.95
CA GLU A 214 10.22 -0.04 -1.42
C GLU A 214 9.47 -1.35 -1.70
N PHE A 215 8.24 -1.48 -1.20
CA PHE A 215 7.37 -2.66 -1.35
C PHE A 215 6.20 -2.40 -2.28
N VAL A 216 5.57 -1.24 -2.14
CA VAL A 216 4.35 -0.81 -2.82
C VAL A 216 4.62 0.49 -3.58
N ASP A 217 3.71 0.91 -4.46
CA ASP A 217 3.89 2.10 -5.29
C ASP A 217 4.11 3.35 -4.44
N GLY A 218 5.35 3.83 -4.48
CA GLY A 218 5.78 5.08 -3.85
C GLY A 218 5.63 6.30 -4.75
N GLU A 219 5.21 6.13 -6.01
CA GLU A 219 5.07 7.23 -6.94
C GLU A 219 3.83 8.05 -6.57
N THR A 220 4.06 9.28 -6.16
CA THR A 220 3.01 10.28 -6.26
C THR A 220 2.76 10.46 -7.75
N LYS A 221 1.61 9.99 -8.26
CA LYS A 221 1.14 10.29 -9.62
C LYS A 221 1.23 11.81 -9.79
N THR A 222 2.33 12.27 -10.38
CA THR A 222 2.51 13.68 -10.69
C THR A 222 1.44 13.98 -11.72
N GLY A 223 0.49 14.82 -11.32
CA GLY A 223 -0.44 15.38 -12.27
C GLY A 223 0.38 15.93 -13.44
N LYS A 224 -0.18 15.82 -14.65
CA LYS A 224 0.25 16.51 -15.86
C LYS A 224 0.12 18.04 -15.68
N ASP A 225 0.62 18.58 -14.57
CA ASP A 225 0.54 19.96 -14.15
C ASP A 225 1.58 20.76 -14.96
N GLU A 226 1.09 21.79 -15.61
CA GLU A 226 1.85 22.80 -16.36
C GLU A 226 3.01 23.40 -15.52
N TYR A 227 2.78 23.57 -14.21
CA TYR A 227 3.77 24.03 -13.22
C TYR A 227 4.97 23.09 -13.07
N THR A 228 4.76 21.78 -13.18
CA THR A 228 5.84 20.78 -13.07
C THR A 228 6.73 20.85 -14.30
N LYS A 229 6.14 21.05 -15.49
CA LYS A 229 6.88 21.24 -16.73
C LYS A 229 7.68 22.56 -16.73
N GLU A 230 7.09 23.66 -16.24
CA GLU A 230 7.74 24.98 -16.14
C GLU A 230 9.01 24.95 -15.28
N ILE A 231 8.98 24.29 -14.11
CA ILE A 231 10.17 24.20 -13.24
C ILE A 231 11.18 23.19 -13.78
N LEU A 232 10.74 22.02 -14.27
CA LEU A 232 11.66 21.00 -14.77
C LEU A 232 12.41 21.46 -16.02
N SER A 233 11.73 22.19 -16.93
CA SER A 233 12.39 22.80 -18.09
C SER A 233 13.41 23.88 -17.70
N GLN A 234 13.17 24.57 -16.58
CA GLN A 234 14.08 25.62 -16.10
C GLN A 234 15.25 25.10 -15.28
N ILE A 235 15.06 24.04 -14.47
CA ILE A 235 16.16 23.31 -13.86
C ILE A 235 17.12 22.81 -14.94
N ALA A 236 16.58 22.38 -16.10
CA ALA A 236 17.40 22.04 -17.26
C ALA A 236 18.06 23.28 -17.91
N ALA A 237 17.34 24.40 -18.06
CA ALA A 237 17.83 25.62 -18.70
C ALA A 237 18.89 26.42 -17.90
N THR A 238 18.90 26.37 -16.56
CA THR A 238 19.94 27.03 -15.73
C THR A 238 21.31 26.37 -15.77
N SER A 239 21.49 25.31 -16.58
CA SER A 239 22.74 24.53 -16.60
C SER A 239 23.88 25.20 -17.35
N ILE A 240 23.63 26.20 -18.22
CA ILE A 240 24.66 26.95 -18.96
C ILE A 240 24.11 28.36 -19.29
N PRO A 241 24.87 29.46 -19.13
CA PRO A 241 24.50 30.75 -19.68
C PRO A 241 24.43 30.66 -21.21
N SER A 242 23.24 30.88 -21.76
CA SER A 242 23.05 31.11 -23.19
C SER A 242 23.44 32.55 -23.50
N ASP A 243 24.70 32.80 -23.83
CA ASP A 243 25.01 33.96 -24.69
C ASP A 243 24.56 33.59 -26.10
N GLU A 244 23.54 34.28 -26.60
CA GLU A 244 22.73 33.91 -27.78
C GLU A 244 23.45 34.01 -29.14
N ASP A 245 24.79 34.10 -29.22
CA ASP A 245 25.48 34.35 -30.50
C ASP A 245 26.57 33.34 -30.93
N GLU A 246 26.74 32.19 -30.27
CA GLU A 246 27.54 31.09 -30.83
C GLU A 246 26.81 29.74 -30.69
N ALA A 247 26.51 29.10 -31.83
CA ALA A 247 25.92 27.77 -31.85
C ALA A 247 26.83 26.78 -31.10
N PRO A 248 26.33 26.01 -30.13
CA PRO A 248 27.16 25.10 -29.36
C PRO A 248 27.73 24.03 -30.30
N ASP A 249 29.06 23.84 -30.22
CA ASP A 249 29.76 22.81 -30.96
C ASP A 249 29.19 21.40 -30.65
N GLU A 250 29.47 20.46 -31.54
CA GLU A 250 29.00 19.07 -31.42
C GLU A 250 29.45 18.39 -30.11
N ASP A 251 30.51 18.92 -29.49
CA ASP A 251 31.10 18.47 -28.23
C ASP A 251 30.31 18.96 -27.00
N SER A 252 29.73 20.15 -27.04
CA SER A 252 28.85 20.72 -26.00
C SER A 252 27.54 19.96 -25.90
N ARG A 253 27.00 19.53 -27.05
CA ARG A 253 25.84 18.62 -27.12
C ARG A 253 26.17 17.23 -26.59
N LEU A 254 27.42 16.76 -26.76
CA LEU A 254 27.86 15.46 -26.24
C LEU A 254 27.92 15.48 -24.70
N LEU A 255 28.44 16.56 -24.11
CA LEU A 255 28.47 16.77 -22.66
C LEU A 255 27.06 16.83 -22.06
N GLU A 256 26.14 17.56 -22.70
CA GLU A 256 24.73 17.65 -22.32
C GLU A 256 24.04 16.27 -22.38
N LYS A 257 24.33 15.48 -23.42
CA LYS A 257 23.83 14.11 -23.59
C LYS A 257 24.41 13.13 -22.56
N MET A 258 25.67 13.30 -22.14
CA MET A 258 26.32 12.52 -21.08
C MET A 258 25.75 12.83 -19.70
N ILE A 259 25.43 14.11 -19.40
CA ILE A 259 24.78 14.53 -18.14
C ILE A 259 23.35 13.96 -18.05
N LEU A 260 22.63 13.89 -19.17
CA LEU A 260 21.27 13.37 -19.23
C LEU A 260 21.19 11.83 -19.27
N GLN A 261 22.27 11.12 -19.67
CA GLN A 261 22.28 9.66 -19.83
C GLN A 261 22.37 8.84 -18.53
N GLU A 262 22.72 9.43 -17.38
CA GLU A 262 22.81 8.67 -16.11
C GLU A 262 21.45 8.32 -15.48
N LEU A 263 20.33 8.82 -16.01
CA LEU A 263 18.99 8.64 -15.44
C LEU A 263 18.10 7.73 -16.29
N GLY A 264 18.65 6.61 -16.76
CA GLY A 264 17.86 5.57 -17.42
C GLY A 264 16.82 4.97 -16.48
N ASP A 265 15.55 5.26 -16.74
CA ASP A 265 14.41 4.59 -16.12
C ASP A 265 14.47 3.08 -16.46
N ARG A 266 14.33 2.21 -15.45
CA ARG A 266 14.51 0.75 -15.63
C ARG A 266 13.35 0.09 -16.39
N GLY A 267 12.37 0.89 -16.83
CA GLY A 267 11.15 0.42 -17.50
C GLY A 267 10.34 -0.50 -16.59
N ARG A 268 10.26 -0.17 -15.29
CA ARG A 268 9.49 -0.91 -14.28
C ARG A 268 9.03 0.02 -13.15
N PRO A 269 7.94 -0.30 -12.42
CA PRO A 269 7.48 0.52 -11.32
C PRO A 269 8.47 0.58 -10.14
N LYS A 270 8.46 1.70 -9.40
CA LYS A 270 9.15 1.86 -8.10
C LYS A 270 8.39 1.10 -6.99
N ALA A 271 8.40 -0.23 -7.09
CA ALA A 271 7.80 -1.17 -6.13
C ALA A 271 8.62 -2.49 -6.11
N LEU A 272 8.30 -3.40 -5.18
CA LEU A 272 8.95 -4.70 -5.12
C LEU A 272 8.46 -5.60 -6.26
N CYS A 273 9.37 -5.99 -7.16
CA CYS A 273 9.08 -6.86 -8.30
C CYS A 273 9.65 -8.28 -8.10
N TYR A 274 9.25 -9.23 -8.95
CA TYR A 274 9.79 -10.59 -8.89
C TYR A 274 11.31 -10.63 -9.09
N GLU A 275 11.89 -9.79 -9.95
CA GLU A 275 13.35 -9.72 -10.14
C GLU A 275 14.13 -9.33 -8.87
N ASP A 276 13.47 -8.66 -7.93
CA ASP A 276 14.07 -8.25 -6.66
C ASP A 276 14.12 -9.40 -5.65
N ILE A 277 13.37 -10.49 -5.89
CA ILE A 277 13.30 -11.68 -5.03
C ILE A 277 14.04 -12.84 -5.67
N LEU A 278 14.84 -13.56 -4.88
CA LEU A 278 15.28 -14.90 -5.25
C LEU A 278 14.90 -15.91 -4.18
N LEU A 279 14.16 -16.93 -4.61
CA LEU A 279 13.95 -18.13 -3.83
C LEU A 279 15.03 -19.15 -4.16
N MET A 280 15.55 -19.83 -3.15
CA MET A 280 16.62 -20.81 -3.28
C MET A 280 16.34 -22.00 -2.36
N ILE A 281 16.66 -23.20 -2.83
CA ILE A 281 16.75 -24.38 -1.96
C ILE A 281 18.20 -24.46 -1.51
N VAL A 282 18.47 -24.32 -0.22
CA VAL A 282 19.81 -24.31 0.36
C VAL A 282 19.96 -25.52 1.28
N CYS A 283 21.04 -26.27 1.13
CA CYS A 283 21.42 -27.31 2.09
C CYS A 283 21.96 -26.61 3.35
N HIS A 284 21.24 -26.78 4.47
CA HIS A 284 21.59 -26.18 5.74
C HIS A 284 22.97 -26.70 6.18
N PRO A 285 23.93 -25.84 6.55
CA PRO A 285 25.31 -26.25 6.80
C PRO A 285 25.44 -27.24 7.97
N GLU A 286 24.61 -27.11 8.99
CA GLU A 286 24.67 -27.96 10.19
C GLU A 286 23.82 -29.24 10.09
N THR A 287 22.55 -29.14 9.65
CA THR A 287 21.66 -30.31 9.59
C THR A 287 21.82 -31.12 8.30
N GLY A 288 22.41 -30.55 7.24
CA GLY A 288 22.49 -31.16 5.91
C GLY A 288 21.15 -31.21 5.16
N GLU A 289 20.06 -30.75 5.78
CA GLU A 289 18.72 -30.77 5.18
C GLU A 289 18.53 -29.62 4.19
N ASP A 290 17.76 -29.88 3.14
CA ASP A 290 17.38 -28.85 2.18
C ASP A 290 16.26 -27.98 2.74
N MET A 291 16.46 -26.65 2.72
CA MET A 291 15.47 -25.67 3.15
C MET A 291 15.25 -24.58 2.11
N LEU A 292 14.03 -24.08 2.02
CA LEU A 292 13.70 -22.93 1.18
C LEU A 292 14.15 -21.62 1.86
N VAL A 293 15.00 -20.85 1.20
CA VAL A 293 15.49 -19.55 1.62
C VAL A 293 15.04 -18.50 0.62
N MET A 294 14.72 -17.30 1.09
CA MET A 294 14.41 -16.16 0.25
C MET A 294 15.42 -15.06 0.49
N TYR A 295 15.93 -14.43 -0.57
CA TYR A 295 16.52 -13.10 -0.44
C TYR A 295 15.64 -12.07 -1.13
N ILE A 296 15.62 -10.86 -0.58
CA ILE A 296 15.00 -9.68 -1.20
C ILE A 296 16.04 -8.58 -1.33
N ARG A 297 16.19 -8.05 -2.55
CA ARG A 297 17.02 -6.90 -2.88
C ARG A 297 16.15 -5.65 -2.90
N LEU A 298 16.32 -4.77 -1.93
CA LEU A 298 15.63 -3.49 -1.89
C LEU A 298 16.55 -2.41 -2.49
N ALA A 299 16.25 -2.02 -3.72
CA ALA A 299 17.01 -1.04 -4.49
C ALA A 299 16.38 0.37 -4.51
N HIS A 300 15.08 0.48 -4.21
CA HIS A 300 14.30 1.72 -4.36
C HIS A 300 14.26 2.59 -3.09
N HIS A 301 15.37 2.71 -2.37
CA HIS A 301 15.40 3.47 -1.12
C HIS A 301 15.52 4.98 -1.33
N LYS A 302 15.03 5.75 -0.36
CA LYS A 302 15.17 7.21 -0.35
C LYS A 302 16.64 7.62 -0.50
N GLY A 303 16.94 8.44 -1.52
CA GLY A 303 18.29 8.92 -1.81
C GLY A 303 19.13 8.00 -2.69
N MET A 304 18.54 6.93 -3.24
CA MET A 304 19.19 6.01 -4.19
C MET A 304 19.81 6.73 -5.40
N ASP A 305 19.16 7.79 -5.89
CA ASP A 305 19.61 8.56 -7.07
C ASP A 305 21.03 9.11 -6.86
N ASN A 306 21.38 9.40 -5.60
CA ASN A 306 22.70 9.92 -5.24
C ASN A 306 23.65 8.83 -4.69
N LYS A 307 23.11 7.71 -4.21
CA LYS A 307 23.87 6.61 -3.57
C LYS A 307 23.21 5.25 -3.88
N PRO A 308 23.45 4.67 -5.07
CA PRO A 308 22.81 3.44 -5.51
C PRO A 308 23.46 2.21 -4.84
N LYS A 309 23.19 2.01 -3.54
CA LYS A 309 23.59 0.81 -2.82
C LYS A 309 22.36 0.02 -2.38
N PRO A 310 21.98 -1.06 -3.08
CA PRO A 310 20.86 -1.88 -2.65
C PRO A 310 21.17 -2.56 -1.32
N THR A 311 20.14 -2.78 -0.51
CA THR A 311 20.24 -3.58 0.71
C THR A 311 19.59 -4.94 0.47
N ILE A 312 20.28 -6.02 0.84
CA ILE A 312 19.81 -7.39 0.65
C ILE A 312 19.44 -7.95 2.01
N PHE A 313 18.23 -8.50 2.11
CA PHE A 313 17.71 -9.17 3.29
C PHE A 313 17.52 -10.66 3.00
N TYR A 314 17.88 -11.51 3.95
CA TYR A 314 17.68 -12.95 3.87
C TYR A 314 16.57 -13.37 4.82
N PHE A 315 15.76 -14.33 4.39
CA PHE A 315 14.64 -14.87 5.15
C PHE A 315 14.70 -16.39 5.11
N THR A 316 14.39 -16.99 6.25
CA THR A 316 14.16 -18.43 6.40
C THR A 316 12.70 -18.68 6.79
N PRO A 317 12.17 -19.90 6.61
CA PRO A 317 10.81 -20.22 6.98
C PRO A 317 10.67 -20.17 8.51
N THR A 318 9.70 -19.41 9.01
CA THR A 318 9.44 -19.30 10.45
C THR A 318 8.73 -20.55 10.98
N LYS A 319 8.94 -20.88 12.27
CA LYS A 319 8.22 -21.96 12.96
C LYS A 319 6.74 -21.59 13.15
N ARG A 320 6.45 -20.36 13.54
CA ARG A 320 5.09 -19.78 13.58
C ARG A 320 4.69 -19.36 12.17
N LEU A 321 3.69 -20.05 11.60
CA LEU A 321 3.29 -19.90 10.20
C LEU A 321 2.70 -18.52 9.88
N ILE A 322 2.04 -17.89 10.86
CA ILE A 322 1.48 -16.54 10.73
C ILE A 322 2.54 -15.47 10.41
N PHE A 323 3.80 -15.72 10.78
CA PHE A 323 4.95 -14.86 10.48
C PHE A 323 5.77 -15.31 9.26
N CYS A 324 5.33 -16.34 8.53
CA CYS A 324 6.13 -16.93 7.46
C CYS A 324 6.00 -16.12 6.16
N PHE A 325 6.86 -15.11 6.00
CA PHE A 325 6.86 -14.24 4.83
C PHE A 325 7.07 -15.01 3.51
N ILE A 326 7.92 -16.05 3.54
CA ILE A 326 8.17 -16.91 2.37
C ILE A 326 6.88 -17.59 1.90
N SER A 327 6.01 -18.04 2.81
CA SER A 327 4.75 -18.68 2.44
C SER A 327 3.82 -17.75 1.66
N ILE A 328 3.79 -16.47 2.01
CA ILE A 328 3.00 -15.47 1.30
C ILE A 328 3.57 -15.27 -0.11
N ILE A 329 4.88 -15.06 -0.24
CA ILE A 329 5.54 -14.85 -1.54
C ILE A 329 5.36 -16.07 -2.45
N VAL A 330 5.55 -17.28 -1.92
CA VAL A 330 5.34 -18.53 -2.67
C VAL A 330 3.88 -18.66 -3.12
N SER A 331 2.92 -18.35 -2.25
CA SER A 331 1.50 -18.43 -2.60
C SER A 331 1.12 -17.44 -3.70
N LEU A 332 1.58 -16.19 -3.60
CA LEU A 332 1.36 -15.18 -4.65
C LEU A 332 2.02 -15.60 -5.97
N ALA A 333 3.24 -16.14 -5.93
CA ALA A 333 3.97 -16.62 -7.10
C ALA A 333 3.31 -17.82 -7.79
N VAL A 334 2.74 -18.76 -7.02
CA VAL A 334 1.98 -19.90 -7.57
C VAL A 334 0.68 -19.43 -8.19
N HIS A 335 -0.08 -18.58 -7.50
CA HIS A 335 -1.29 -17.97 -8.06
C HIS A 335 -1.00 -17.25 -9.38
N ASP A 336 0.13 -16.57 -9.45
CA ASP A 336 0.60 -15.81 -10.60
C ASP A 336 1.20 -16.69 -11.72
N ARG A 337 1.45 -17.98 -11.45
CA ARG A 337 2.17 -18.89 -12.35
C ARG A 337 3.53 -18.32 -12.78
N ALA A 338 4.22 -17.64 -11.86
CA ALA A 338 5.43 -16.87 -12.11
C ALA A 338 6.70 -17.73 -12.19
N PHE A 339 6.68 -18.99 -11.73
CA PHE A 339 7.84 -19.88 -11.77
C PHE A 339 8.14 -20.36 -13.20
N ALA A 340 9.43 -20.35 -13.59
CA ALA A 340 9.89 -20.89 -14.87
C ALA A 340 9.83 -22.42 -14.93
N VAL A 341 9.88 -23.08 -13.77
CA VAL A 341 9.80 -24.54 -13.67
C VAL A 341 8.35 -24.99 -13.88
N SER A 342 8.09 -25.70 -14.98
CA SER A 342 6.74 -26.12 -15.38
C SER A 342 6.00 -27.00 -14.37
N LYS A 343 6.71 -27.74 -13.52
CA LYS A 343 6.11 -28.58 -12.46
C LYS A 343 5.72 -27.80 -11.19
N PHE A 344 6.14 -26.55 -11.04
CA PHE A 344 5.81 -25.72 -9.88
C PHE A 344 4.44 -25.06 -10.07
N THR A 345 3.42 -25.91 -10.23
CA THR A 345 2.01 -25.49 -10.40
C THR A 345 1.27 -25.40 -9.08
N ASN A 346 1.81 -25.98 -8.00
CA ASN A 346 1.27 -25.93 -6.65
C ASN A 346 2.39 -25.72 -5.63
N VAL A 347 2.02 -25.23 -4.44
CA VAL A 347 2.97 -24.89 -3.37
C VAL A 347 3.67 -26.13 -2.79
N ARG A 348 3.02 -27.30 -2.76
CA ARG A 348 3.59 -28.56 -2.27
C ARG A 348 4.87 -28.92 -3.01
N THR A 349 4.86 -28.86 -4.33
CA THR A 349 6.04 -29.16 -5.15
C THR A 349 7.22 -28.22 -4.91
N ILE A 350 6.97 -27.01 -4.40
CA ILE A 350 7.99 -26.00 -4.10
C ILE A 350 8.56 -26.24 -2.70
N PHE A 351 7.69 -26.40 -1.69
CA PHE A 351 8.12 -26.65 -0.31
C PHE A 351 8.81 -28.00 -0.10
N GLN A 352 8.54 -28.98 -0.97
CA GLN A 352 9.20 -30.29 -0.96
C GLN A 352 10.36 -30.38 -1.97
N ALA A 353 10.71 -29.28 -2.63
CA ALA A 353 11.79 -29.28 -3.60
C ALA A 353 13.15 -29.48 -2.89
N LYS A 354 13.99 -30.31 -3.48
CA LYS A 354 15.34 -30.65 -2.99
C LYS A 354 16.40 -30.26 -3.99
N ASN A 355 17.61 -29.99 -3.50
CA ASN A 355 18.80 -29.88 -4.32
C ASN A 355 19.01 -31.18 -5.11
N ARG A 356 19.54 -31.08 -6.33
CA ARG A 356 19.80 -32.23 -7.20
C ARG A 356 21.23 -32.22 -7.69
N GLY A 357 21.91 -33.36 -7.59
CA GLY A 357 23.33 -33.47 -7.92
C GLY A 357 24.23 -32.88 -6.83
N PRO A 358 25.47 -32.49 -7.14
CA PRO A 358 26.46 -32.08 -6.14
C PRO A 358 26.27 -30.64 -5.62
N VAL A 359 25.16 -29.98 -5.93
CA VAL A 359 24.94 -28.56 -5.60
C VAL A 359 24.39 -28.41 -4.19
N LYS A 360 24.93 -27.45 -3.44
CA LYS A 360 24.44 -27.07 -2.10
C LYS A 360 23.33 -26.01 -2.14
N CYS A 361 23.09 -25.41 -3.30
CA CYS A 361 22.11 -24.37 -3.48
C CYS A 361 21.51 -24.40 -4.90
N THR A 362 20.19 -24.39 -5.00
CA THR A 362 19.45 -24.34 -6.27
C THR A 362 18.52 -23.12 -6.26
N ALA A 363 18.81 -22.16 -7.14
CA ALA A 363 17.95 -21.00 -7.35
C ALA A 363 16.67 -21.35 -8.12
N LEU A 364 15.51 -20.94 -7.59
CA LEU A 364 14.23 -21.03 -8.27
C LEU A 364 14.06 -19.79 -9.16
N ARG A 365 13.91 -20.01 -10.46
CA ARG A 365 13.83 -18.92 -11.45
C ARG A 365 12.39 -18.54 -11.74
N TRP A 366 12.17 -17.24 -11.90
CA TRP A 366 10.95 -16.68 -12.45
C TRP A 366 10.95 -16.77 -13.97
N LYS A 367 9.77 -16.74 -14.58
CA LYS A 367 9.63 -16.52 -16.01
C LYS A 367 10.04 -15.10 -16.37
N GLU A 368 10.57 -14.90 -17.56
CA GLU A 368 11.13 -13.62 -18.00
C GLU A 368 10.07 -12.51 -18.03
N GLU A 369 8.86 -12.84 -18.50
CA GLU A 369 7.72 -11.91 -18.54
C GLU A 369 7.21 -11.46 -17.16
N TRP A 370 7.63 -12.14 -16.09
CA TRP A 370 7.23 -11.85 -14.72
C TRP A 370 8.25 -11.00 -13.95
N LEU A 371 9.50 -10.90 -14.42
CA LEU A 371 10.60 -10.26 -13.69
C LEU A 371 10.28 -8.82 -13.26
N LYS A 372 9.76 -8.00 -14.18
CA LYS A 372 9.45 -6.59 -13.93
C LYS A 372 8.09 -6.35 -13.27
N ARG A 373 7.27 -7.38 -13.07
CA ARG A 373 5.92 -7.25 -12.52
C ARG A 373 5.97 -7.10 -10.99
N PRO A 374 5.20 -6.17 -10.40
CA PRO A 374 5.15 -6.00 -8.95
C PRO A 374 4.48 -7.20 -8.26
N ILE A 375 4.96 -7.54 -7.06
CA ILE A 375 4.43 -8.61 -6.22
C ILE A 375 3.08 -8.20 -5.61
N PHE A 376 3.08 -7.03 -4.98
CA PHE A 376 1.91 -6.44 -4.33
C PHE A 376 1.20 -5.54 -5.31
N ARG A 377 -0.02 -5.91 -5.70
CA ARG A 377 -0.75 -5.28 -6.79
C ARG A 377 -2.08 -4.74 -6.35
N GLN A 378 -2.44 -3.60 -6.95
CA GLN A 378 -3.82 -3.17 -7.00
C GLN A 378 -4.44 -3.78 -8.25
N ARG A 379 -5.70 -4.22 -8.15
CA ARG A 379 -6.51 -4.50 -9.33
C ARG A 379 -7.43 -3.31 -9.57
N ASP A 380 -7.43 -2.80 -10.80
CA ASP A 380 -8.22 -1.64 -11.18
C ASP A 380 -9.73 -1.95 -11.02
N LYS A 381 -10.46 -0.96 -10.49
CA LYS A 381 -11.92 -0.99 -10.41
C LYS A 381 -12.56 -0.98 -11.80
N SER A 382 -11.84 -0.45 -12.81
CA SER A 382 -12.26 -0.48 -14.21
C SER A 382 -12.44 -1.90 -14.73
N ILE A 383 -11.59 -2.87 -14.36
CA ILE A 383 -11.75 -4.28 -14.80
C ILE A 383 -13.02 -4.93 -14.20
N ALA A 384 -13.56 -4.39 -13.09
CA ALA A 384 -14.85 -4.81 -12.55
C ALA A 384 -16.06 -4.16 -13.25
N GLU A 385 -15.82 -3.18 -14.12
CA GLU A 385 -16.80 -2.47 -14.96
C GLU A 385 -16.59 -2.70 -16.48
N GLU A 386 -15.40 -3.17 -16.89
CA GLU A 386 -14.89 -3.35 -18.26
C GLU A 386 -14.35 -4.77 -18.53
N GLU A 387 -14.92 -5.82 -17.92
CA GLU A 387 -14.90 -7.15 -18.58
C GLU A 387 -15.93 -7.11 -19.73
N SER A 388 -15.64 -6.29 -20.75
CA SER A 388 -16.44 -6.05 -21.95
C SER A 388 -15.56 -6.09 -23.21
N ASP A 389 -15.06 -7.28 -23.55
CA ASP A 389 -15.04 -7.86 -24.90
C ASP A 389 -14.14 -9.10 -24.89
N GLU A 390 -14.74 -10.30 -24.92
CA GLU A 390 -14.03 -11.57 -25.10
C GLU A 390 -14.02 -11.96 -26.58
N SER A 391 -13.73 -11.00 -27.46
CA SER A 391 -13.53 -11.27 -28.88
C SER A 391 -12.49 -10.36 -29.52
N ILE A 392 -11.26 -10.35 -28.99
CA ILE A 392 -10.08 -10.12 -29.81
C ILE A 392 -9.09 -11.25 -29.50
N ALA A 393 -8.79 -12.01 -30.54
CA ALA A 393 -7.77 -13.04 -30.54
C ALA A 393 -6.41 -12.42 -30.21
N GLU A 394 -5.56 -13.19 -29.53
CA GLU A 394 -4.09 -13.13 -29.52
C GLU A 394 -3.48 -11.79 -29.99
N GLU A 395 -3.17 -10.88 -29.07
CA GLU A 395 -1.95 -10.05 -29.02
C GLU A 395 -2.02 -9.05 -27.84
N GLU A 396 -1.05 -9.18 -26.93
CA GLU A 396 -0.72 -8.35 -25.75
C GLU A 396 -1.62 -8.41 -24.48
N PRO A 397 -1.06 -8.76 -23.29
CA PRO A 397 -1.76 -8.61 -22.01
C PRO A 397 -1.99 -7.13 -21.72
N ASP A 398 -3.22 -6.73 -21.34
CA ASP A 398 -3.53 -5.36 -20.88
C ASP A 398 -2.57 -4.96 -19.76
N GLU A 399 -1.66 -4.01 -20.03
CA GLU A 399 -0.62 -3.55 -19.11
C GLU A 399 -1.20 -3.08 -17.75
N ARG A 400 -2.50 -2.75 -17.71
CA ARG A 400 -3.26 -2.32 -16.53
C ARG A 400 -3.57 -3.44 -15.51
N GLU A 401 -3.38 -4.71 -15.84
CA GLU A 401 -3.59 -5.83 -14.89
C GLU A 401 -2.48 -5.91 -13.81
N TYR A 402 -1.38 -5.18 -13.99
CA TYR A 402 -0.16 -5.33 -13.19
C TYR A 402 0.25 -4.07 -12.41
N GLU A 403 -0.68 -3.14 -12.14
CA GLU A 403 -0.37 -1.94 -11.36
C GLU A 403 0.07 -2.30 -9.93
N PRO A 404 1.16 -1.68 -9.42
CA PRO A 404 1.59 -1.86 -8.04
C PRO A 404 0.54 -1.34 -7.05
N LEU A 405 0.49 -1.94 -5.85
CA LEU A 405 -0.41 -1.50 -4.79
C LEU A 405 -0.08 -0.04 -4.40
N PRO A 406 -1.03 0.90 -4.29
CA PRO A 406 -0.70 2.26 -3.88
C PRO A 406 -0.31 2.39 -2.41
N TYR A 407 0.69 3.23 -2.13
CA TYR A 407 1.07 3.63 -0.77
C TYR A 407 -0.12 4.06 0.09
N HIS A 408 -0.99 4.93 -0.44
CA HIS A 408 -2.14 5.46 0.30
C HIS A 408 -3.16 4.38 0.65
N ARG A 409 -3.26 3.32 -0.16
CA ARG A 409 -4.16 2.20 0.10
C ARG A 409 -3.64 1.33 1.24
N LEU A 410 -2.36 0.99 1.22
CA LEU A 410 -1.70 0.27 2.32
C LEU A 410 -1.82 1.05 3.64
N LEU A 411 -1.60 2.37 3.60
CA LEU A 411 -1.76 3.23 4.78
C LEU A 411 -3.19 3.19 5.31
N TYR A 412 -4.19 3.37 4.44
CA TYR A 412 -5.60 3.32 4.84
C TYR A 412 -5.98 1.98 5.48
N ASP A 413 -5.57 0.85 4.89
CA ASP A 413 -5.90 -0.47 5.40
C ASP A 413 -5.22 -0.73 6.75
N MET A 414 -3.95 -0.34 6.93
CA MET A 414 -3.22 -0.46 8.19
C MET A 414 -3.85 0.41 9.31
N GLU A 415 -4.19 1.66 9.01
CA GLU A 415 -4.86 2.56 9.96
C GLU A 415 -6.24 2.02 10.36
N ARG A 416 -7.00 1.48 9.40
CA ARG A 416 -8.31 0.88 9.68
C ARG A 416 -8.15 -0.34 10.59
N GLN A 417 -7.32 -1.31 10.19
CA GLN A 417 -7.16 -2.59 10.88
C GLN A 417 -6.61 -2.41 12.30
N SER A 418 -5.69 -1.47 12.52
CA SER A 418 -5.19 -1.19 13.88
C SER A 418 -6.27 -0.65 14.81
N LEU A 419 -7.07 0.33 14.36
CA LEU A 419 -8.16 0.87 15.16
C LEU A 419 -9.25 -0.18 15.43
N ASP A 420 -9.58 -1.01 14.44
CA ASP A 420 -10.56 -2.08 14.61
C ASP A 420 -10.04 -3.25 15.46
N ALA A 421 -8.72 -3.43 15.55
CA ALA A 421 -8.09 -4.45 16.40
C ALA A 421 -7.95 -4.02 17.87
N GLY A 422 -8.36 -2.80 18.23
CA GLY A 422 -8.33 -2.31 19.61
C GLY A 422 -7.23 -1.32 19.95
N GLU A 423 -6.36 -0.95 19.00
CA GLU A 423 -5.24 -0.05 19.27
C GLU A 423 -5.72 1.36 19.59
N GLU A 424 -5.27 1.96 20.69
CA GLU A 424 -5.64 3.33 21.08
C GLU A 424 -5.37 4.31 19.92
N ASN A 425 -4.18 4.19 19.34
CA ASN A 425 -3.70 4.99 18.23
C ASN A 425 -3.53 4.14 16.96
N LYS A 426 -3.82 4.75 15.80
CA LYS A 426 -3.60 4.10 14.50
C LYS A 426 -2.12 3.74 14.33
N VAL A 427 -1.84 2.52 13.86
CA VAL A 427 -0.48 2.08 13.55
C VAL A 427 -0.09 2.62 12.17
N GLU A 428 1.02 3.36 12.10
CA GLU A 428 1.59 3.85 10.84
C GLU A 428 2.83 3.04 10.44
N PRO A 429 3.19 2.98 9.14
CA PRO A 429 4.36 2.20 8.70
C PRO A 429 5.69 2.57 9.36
N LYS A 430 5.79 3.80 9.87
CA LYS A 430 6.97 4.27 10.60
C LYS A 430 7.16 3.54 11.94
N ALA A 431 6.08 3.05 12.56
CA ALA A 431 6.15 2.26 13.79
C ALA A 431 6.89 0.93 13.57
N TRP A 432 6.65 0.23 12.45
CA TRP A 432 7.41 -0.97 12.06
C TRP A 432 8.89 -0.68 11.86
N ARG A 433 9.18 0.42 11.18
CA ARG A 433 10.57 0.83 10.92
C ARG A 433 11.32 1.15 12.21
N ARG A 434 10.65 1.73 13.21
CA ARG A 434 11.23 1.94 14.56
C ARG A 434 11.36 0.63 15.33
N GLY A 435 10.38 -0.27 15.23
CA GLY A 435 10.45 -1.62 15.79
C GLY A 435 11.68 -2.39 15.28
N ALA A 436 11.85 -2.45 13.96
CA ALA A 436 13.00 -3.07 13.32
C ALA A 436 14.34 -2.42 13.73
N ALA A 437 14.37 -1.09 13.78
CA ALA A 437 15.54 -0.33 14.24
C ALA A 437 15.94 -0.66 15.68
N ASN A 438 14.96 -0.76 16.59
CA ASN A 438 15.18 -1.12 17.98
C ASN A 438 15.61 -2.57 18.13
N ALA A 439 15.01 -3.50 17.37
CA ALA A 439 15.43 -4.90 17.37
C ALA A 439 16.87 -5.10 16.88
N ALA A 440 17.35 -4.27 15.95
CA ALA A 440 18.77 -4.32 15.54
C ALA A 440 19.70 -3.58 16.51
N ASN A 441 19.17 -2.77 17.43
CA ASN A 441 19.97 -1.94 18.31
C ASN A 441 20.46 -2.74 19.51
N GLY A 442 21.75 -3.04 19.55
CA GLY A 442 22.36 -3.92 20.55
C GLY A 442 22.68 -5.31 19.98
N ASP A 443 21.82 -5.83 19.11
CA ASP A 443 22.01 -7.14 18.45
C ASP A 443 22.87 -7.09 17.19
N ALA A 444 22.99 -5.91 16.57
CA ALA A 444 23.86 -5.67 15.43
C ALA A 444 24.86 -4.54 15.72
N SER A 445 26.03 -4.58 15.08
CA SER A 445 26.97 -3.46 15.14
C SER A 445 26.34 -2.19 14.54
N ASP A 446 26.76 -1.02 15.02
CA ASP A 446 26.25 0.28 14.53
C ASP A 446 26.33 0.40 13.00
N ALA A 447 27.39 -0.13 12.39
CA ALA A 447 27.58 -0.12 10.94
C ALA A 447 26.52 -0.98 10.21
N VAL A 448 26.18 -2.15 10.73
CA VAL A 448 25.15 -3.05 10.16
C VAL A 448 23.76 -2.46 10.40
N ARG A 449 23.50 -1.91 11.59
CA ARG A 449 22.25 -1.21 11.93
C ARG A 449 22.01 -0.02 11.01
N ASP A 450 23.03 0.81 10.79
CA ASP A 450 22.93 1.98 9.93
C ASP A 450 22.82 1.57 8.45
N GLN A 451 23.50 0.51 8.01
CA GLN A 451 23.30 -0.08 6.68
C GLN A 451 21.86 -0.56 6.50
N MET A 452 21.32 -1.33 7.45
CA MET A 452 19.94 -1.82 7.43
C MET A 452 18.95 -0.65 7.32
N MET A 453 19.18 0.41 8.10
CA MET A 453 18.34 1.58 8.12
C MET A 453 18.64 2.56 6.97
N ARG A 454 19.66 2.29 6.13
CA ARG A 454 20.12 3.18 5.05
C ARG A 454 20.44 4.58 5.57
N HIS A 455 21.10 4.65 6.72
CA HIS A 455 21.62 5.87 7.31
C HIS A 455 23.10 6.02 7.00
N ASP A 456 23.50 7.27 6.81
CA ASP A 456 24.90 7.62 6.73
C ASP A 456 25.39 7.75 8.19
N PRO A 457 26.37 6.93 8.62
CA PRO A 457 26.83 6.89 10.01
C PRO A 457 27.29 8.26 10.53
N LYS A 458 27.67 9.18 9.64
CA LYS A 458 28.13 10.53 10.01
C LYS A 458 27.04 11.44 10.57
N TRP A 459 25.76 11.12 10.34
CA TRP A 459 24.66 12.08 10.55
C TRP A 459 23.83 11.82 11.81
N ALA A 460 24.28 10.91 12.71
CA ALA A 460 23.61 10.53 13.97
C ALA A 460 22.07 10.36 13.80
N THR A 461 21.64 9.96 12.62
CA THR A 461 20.22 10.00 12.23
C THR A 461 19.44 8.94 12.98
N PHE A 462 20.10 7.82 13.32
CA PHE A 462 19.55 6.79 14.18
C PHE A 462 19.12 7.38 15.55
N ASN A 463 20.05 8.05 16.23
CA ASN A 463 19.85 8.61 17.57
C ASN A 463 18.72 9.64 17.63
N SER A 464 18.57 10.47 16.59
CA SER A 464 17.50 11.48 16.58
C SER A 464 16.14 10.92 16.16
N ALA A 465 16.09 9.97 15.21
CA ALA A 465 14.84 9.57 14.56
C ALA A 465 14.26 8.24 15.05
N TYR A 466 15.09 7.30 15.52
CA TYR A 466 14.68 5.91 15.77
C TYR A 466 14.93 5.41 17.18
N ILE A 467 15.88 5.99 17.93
CA ILE A 467 16.01 5.65 19.34
C ILE A 467 14.66 5.86 20.04
N ASN A 468 14.24 4.85 20.81
CA ASN A 468 13.05 4.96 21.62
C ASN A 468 13.31 5.96 22.75
N GLU A 469 12.32 6.79 23.05
CA GLU A 469 12.36 7.70 24.20
C GLU A 469 12.15 6.92 25.50
N LYS A 470 11.45 5.78 25.43
CA LYS A 470 11.38 4.80 26.51
C LYS A 470 12.69 4.02 26.58
N VAL A 471 13.41 4.15 27.69
CA VAL A 471 14.70 3.49 27.91
C VAL A 471 14.50 1.99 28.05
N GLY A 472 14.98 1.21 27.07
CA GLY A 472 14.92 -0.25 27.08
C GLY A 472 16.03 -0.89 27.92
N PHE A 473 16.30 -0.33 29.11
CA PHE A 473 17.29 -0.84 30.05
C PHE A 473 16.73 -0.72 31.46
N HIS A 474 16.77 -1.81 32.22
CA HIS A 474 16.21 -1.87 33.56
C HIS A 474 17.12 -1.20 34.60
N LEU A 475 17.29 0.12 34.50
CA LEU A 475 18.25 0.87 35.32
C LEU A 475 18.03 0.68 36.83
N GLN A 476 16.78 0.58 37.29
CA GLN A 476 16.47 0.33 38.70
C GLN A 476 17.09 -0.98 39.19
N ASN A 477 16.64 -2.13 38.67
CA ASN A 477 17.17 -3.42 39.09
C ASN A 477 18.67 -3.57 38.82
N ALA A 478 19.18 -3.03 37.71
CA ALA A 478 20.62 -3.00 37.45
C ALA A 478 21.40 -2.21 38.52
N PHE A 479 20.83 -1.12 39.06
CA PHE A 479 21.42 -0.36 40.16
C PHE A 479 21.26 -1.06 41.51
N LEU A 480 20.17 -1.80 41.71
CA LEU A 480 19.89 -2.58 42.92
C LEU A 480 20.61 -3.94 42.95
N ASP A 481 21.40 -4.27 41.92
CA ASP A 481 21.97 -5.61 41.70
C ASP A 481 20.91 -6.73 41.70
N GLU A 482 19.72 -6.44 41.20
CA GLU A 482 18.59 -7.36 41.04
C GLU A 482 18.45 -7.87 39.59
N PRO A 483 17.79 -9.03 39.37
CA PRO A 483 17.49 -9.53 38.02
C PRO A 483 16.68 -8.52 37.18
N THR A 484 17.00 -8.40 35.91
CA THR A 484 16.27 -7.51 34.98
C THR A 484 14.91 -8.10 34.59
N GLU A 485 13.88 -7.26 34.53
CA GLU A 485 12.55 -7.63 34.01
C GLU A 485 12.39 -7.23 32.54
N ASP A 486 13.25 -7.80 31.68
CA ASP A 486 13.32 -7.40 30.26
C ASP A 486 12.03 -7.65 29.48
N SER A 487 11.27 -8.70 29.85
CA SER A 487 9.96 -9.00 29.27
C SER A 487 8.91 -7.93 29.60
N LEU A 488 8.92 -7.40 30.83
CA LEU A 488 8.03 -6.31 31.23
C LEU A 488 8.40 -5.00 30.53
N LEU A 489 9.69 -4.68 30.47
CA LEU A 489 10.17 -3.49 29.74
C LEU A 489 9.83 -3.55 28.25
N ALA A 490 9.95 -4.73 27.64
CA ALA A 490 9.51 -4.93 26.26
C ALA A 490 8.03 -4.55 26.14
N MET A 491 7.14 -5.13 26.96
CA MET A 491 5.71 -4.81 26.96
C MET A 491 5.42 -3.31 27.12
N LEU A 492 6.08 -2.65 28.08
CA LEU A 492 5.88 -1.22 28.38
C LEU A 492 6.36 -0.29 27.26
N SER A 493 7.24 -0.76 26.38
CA SER A 493 7.92 0.07 25.37
C SER A 493 7.16 0.25 24.04
N HIS A 494 6.03 -0.43 23.86
CA HIS A 494 5.36 -0.58 22.56
C HIS A 494 3.95 0.03 22.47
N ILE A 495 3.46 0.20 21.23
CA ILE A 495 2.17 0.84 20.94
C ILE A 495 0.96 0.06 21.48
N GLY A 496 1.06 -1.27 21.53
CA GLY A 496 -0.03 -2.15 21.96
C GLY A 496 -0.30 -2.21 23.47
N LEU A 497 0.43 -1.43 24.29
CA LEU A 497 0.29 -1.46 25.76
C LEU A 497 -1.14 -1.09 26.21
N MET A 498 -1.73 -0.07 25.58
CA MET A 498 -3.05 0.44 25.91
C MET A 498 -4.15 -0.16 25.03
N ARG A 499 -3.87 -1.29 24.35
CA ARG A 499 -4.85 -1.93 23.47
C ARG A 499 -6.03 -2.45 24.28
N ASP A 500 -7.23 -2.10 23.85
CA ASP A 500 -8.48 -2.66 24.37
C ASP A 500 -9.24 -3.39 23.24
N PRO A 501 -9.36 -4.74 23.28
CA PRO A 501 -10.10 -5.50 22.28
C PRO A 501 -11.58 -5.13 22.12
N ARG A 502 -12.18 -4.45 23.11
CA ARG A 502 -13.57 -3.92 23.05
C ARG A 502 -13.68 -2.71 22.12
N ALA A 503 -12.57 -2.01 21.85
CA ALA A 503 -12.56 -0.73 21.18
C ALA A 503 -12.38 -0.84 19.65
N SER A 504 -13.47 -0.84 18.88
CA SER A 504 -13.41 -0.77 17.41
C SER A 504 -13.38 0.68 16.86
N LYS A 505 -13.08 0.86 15.56
CA LYS A 505 -13.13 2.18 14.93
C LYS A 505 -14.54 2.79 14.93
N GLU A 506 -15.57 1.95 14.84
CA GLU A 506 -16.99 2.35 14.83
C GLU A 506 -17.65 2.06 16.19
N MET A 507 -16.96 2.36 17.30
CA MET A 507 -17.44 2.08 18.66
C MET A 507 -18.38 3.14 19.27
N VAL A 508 -18.77 4.17 18.51
CA VAL A 508 -19.66 5.22 19.02
C VAL A 508 -21.08 4.64 19.15
N PRO A 509 -21.66 4.59 20.35
CA PRO A 509 -23.02 4.07 20.54
C PRO A 509 -24.07 4.89 19.79
N ASP A 510 -25.18 4.26 19.41
CA ASP A 510 -26.27 4.92 18.67
C ASP A 510 -26.91 6.04 19.51
N GLU A 511 -26.99 5.88 20.84
CA GLU A 511 -27.49 6.90 21.76
C GLU A 511 -26.63 8.16 21.72
N VAL A 512 -25.31 8.01 21.58
CA VAL A 512 -24.40 9.16 21.42
C VAL A 512 -24.68 9.86 20.10
N TRP A 513 -24.91 9.14 19.01
CA TRP A 513 -25.28 9.75 17.73
C TRP A 513 -26.60 10.50 17.78
N GLU A 514 -27.61 9.97 18.47
CA GLU A 514 -28.92 10.59 18.64
C GLU A 514 -28.86 11.89 19.46
N LEU A 515 -27.97 11.96 20.46
CA LEU A 515 -27.79 13.14 21.30
C LEU A 515 -26.94 14.25 20.66
N MET A 516 -26.23 13.96 19.55
CA MET A 516 -25.38 14.96 18.90
C MET A 516 -26.21 16.06 18.22
N PRO A 517 -26.06 17.35 18.60
CA PRO A 517 -26.84 18.44 17.99
C PRO A 517 -26.51 18.59 16.49
N PRO A 518 -27.41 19.05 15.61
CA PRO A 518 -27.06 19.29 14.21
C PRO A 518 -25.92 20.32 14.07
N ASP A 519 -25.13 20.21 13.01
CA ASP A 519 -24.00 21.12 12.77
C ASP A 519 -24.52 22.35 12.04
N PRO A 520 -24.39 23.56 12.60
CA PRO A 520 -24.97 24.76 12.00
C PRO A 520 -24.49 25.05 10.58
N GLU A 521 -23.23 24.73 10.27
CA GLU A 521 -22.67 24.94 8.92
C GLU A 521 -23.27 23.93 7.93
N ILE A 522 -23.44 22.67 8.34
CA ILE A 522 -24.05 21.64 7.51
C ILE A 522 -25.53 21.95 7.25
N GLU A 523 -26.26 22.40 8.27
CA GLU A 523 -27.67 22.75 8.12
C GLU A 523 -27.87 23.98 7.23
N ALA A 524 -27.04 25.02 7.38
CA ALA A 524 -27.07 26.18 6.47
C ALA A 524 -26.85 25.77 5.00
N LEU A 525 -25.91 24.84 4.74
CA LEU A 525 -25.69 24.31 3.39
C LEU A 525 -26.87 23.47 2.88
N LYS A 526 -27.52 22.70 3.76
CA LYS A 526 -28.73 21.93 3.41
C LYS A 526 -29.91 22.83 3.08
N GLU A 527 -30.10 23.91 3.83
CA GLU A 527 -31.12 24.94 3.59
C GLU A 527 -30.87 25.66 2.26
N GLU A 528 -29.63 26.07 1.98
CA GLU A 528 -29.26 26.67 0.69
C GLU A 528 -29.57 25.71 -0.47
N ARG A 529 -29.21 24.43 -0.33
CA ARG A 529 -29.52 23.39 -1.32
C ARG A 529 -31.03 23.20 -1.49
N ALA A 530 -31.80 23.21 -0.41
CA ALA A 530 -33.26 23.06 -0.44
C ALA A 530 -33.92 24.25 -1.16
N ARG A 531 -33.48 25.47 -0.85
CA ARG A 531 -33.93 26.71 -1.50
C ARG A 531 -33.67 26.68 -3.01
N LEU A 532 -32.47 26.28 -3.43
CA LEU A 532 -32.12 26.17 -4.85
C LEU A 532 -32.85 25.04 -5.58
N LYS A 533 -33.22 23.97 -4.87
CA LYS A 533 -33.97 22.83 -5.42
C LYS A 533 -35.46 23.12 -5.57
N GLY A 534 -36.03 24.00 -4.76
CA GLY A 534 -37.43 24.45 -4.87
C GLY A 534 -38.45 23.30 -4.90
N GLY A 535 -38.19 22.20 -4.18
CA GLY A 535 -39.06 21.01 -4.16
C GLY A 535 -38.99 20.09 -5.39
N ARG A 536 -38.18 20.39 -6.42
CA ARG A 536 -38.09 19.56 -7.63
C ARG A 536 -37.37 18.24 -7.38
N TYR A 537 -37.98 17.11 -7.77
CA TYR A 537 -37.34 15.78 -7.65
C TYR A 537 -36.22 15.57 -8.68
N ARG A 538 -36.38 16.10 -9.91
CA ARG A 538 -35.36 16.07 -10.97
C ARG A 538 -34.65 17.42 -11.07
N ILE A 539 -33.32 17.39 -10.98
CA ILE A 539 -32.44 18.58 -11.06
C ILE A 539 -31.85 18.81 -12.46
N LYS A 540 -32.00 17.84 -13.37
CA LYS A 540 -31.42 17.84 -14.72
C LYS A 540 -32.10 18.89 -15.59
N GLY A 541 -31.34 19.86 -16.11
CA GLY A 541 -31.85 20.97 -16.91
C GLY A 541 -32.33 22.19 -16.11
N SER A 542 -31.96 22.29 -14.83
CA SER A 542 -32.21 23.49 -14.02
C SER A 542 -31.01 24.44 -14.05
N GLU A 543 -31.28 25.75 -13.98
CA GLU A 543 -30.24 26.80 -13.94
C GLU A 543 -29.26 26.59 -12.76
N ASN A 544 -29.76 26.10 -11.63
CA ASN A 544 -28.99 25.87 -10.41
C ASN A 544 -28.35 24.47 -10.33
N GLU A 545 -28.38 23.65 -11.38
CA GLU A 545 -27.93 22.24 -11.33
C GLU A 545 -26.47 22.10 -10.85
N ALA A 546 -25.57 22.93 -11.37
CA ALA A 546 -24.15 22.90 -11.01
C ALA A 546 -23.93 23.20 -9.53
N ARG A 547 -24.56 24.27 -9.01
CA ARG A 547 -24.47 24.67 -7.60
C ARG A 547 -25.10 23.63 -6.68
N ILE A 548 -26.23 23.03 -7.05
CA ILE A 548 -26.87 21.96 -6.26
C ILE A 548 -25.95 20.73 -6.16
N ARG A 549 -25.26 20.37 -7.24
CA ARG A 549 -24.27 19.27 -7.24
C ARG A 549 -23.06 19.60 -6.38
N GLU A 550 -22.56 20.83 -6.45
CA GLU A 550 -21.47 21.32 -5.60
C GLU A 550 -21.84 21.26 -4.12
N LEU A 551 -22.98 21.86 -3.74
CA LEU A 551 -23.51 21.82 -2.37
C LEU A 551 -23.72 20.39 -1.88
N THR A 552 -24.22 19.49 -2.73
CA THR A 552 -24.38 18.08 -2.35
C THR A 552 -23.05 17.40 -2.03
N LYS A 553 -22.00 17.67 -2.83
CA LYS A 553 -20.65 17.16 -2.55
C LYS A 553 -20.07 17.78 -1.29
N LEU A 554 -20.27 19.08 -1.07
CA LEU A 554 -19.78 19.79 0.10
C LEU A 554 -20.44 19.30 1.40
N ILE A 555 -21.77 19.15 1.40
CA ILE A 555 -22.55 18.58 2.52
C ILE A 555 -22.03 17.19 2.86
N ALA A 556 -21.93 16.29 1.86
CA ALA A 556 -21.43 14.93 2.09
C ALA A 556 -19.99 14.93 2.65
N THR A 557 -19.15 15.86 2.20
CA THR A 557 -17.79 16.02 2.70
C THR A 557 -17.76 16.48 4.15
N LYS A 558 -18.56 17.50 4.49
CA LYS A 558 -18.68 18.04 5.86
C LYS A 558 -19.29 17.03 6.83
N GLU A 559 -20.35 16.32 6.42
CA GLU A 559 -20.95 15.22 7.20
C GLU A 559 -19.92 14.12 7.47
N GLN A 560 -19.14 13.72 6.46
CA GLN A 560 -18.09 12.72 6.64
C GLN A 560 -16.94 13.21 7.55
N GLN A 561 -16.57 14.50 7.48
CA GLN A 561 -15.59 15.11 8.38
C GLN A 561 -16.10 15.13 9.81
N ARG A 562 -17.37 15.50 10.00
CA ARG A 562 -18.04 15.52 11.30
C ARG A 562 -18.12 14.13 11.91
N LYS A 563 -18.56 13.12 11.15
CA LYS A 563 -18.57 11.71 11.59
C LYS A 563 -17.18 11.29 12.09
N LYS A 564 -16.13 11.55 11.31
CA LYS A 564 -14.74 11.24 11.70
C LYS A 564 -14.26 12.03 12.93
N ALA A 565 -14.77 13.24 13.16
CA ALA A 565 -14.44 14.04 14.33
C ALA A 565 -15.07 13.44 15.59
N VAL A 566 -16.36 13.09 15.53
CA VAL A 566 -17.07 12.43 16.63
C VAL A 566 -16.43 11.09 16.99
N GLN A 567 -16.16 10.23 16.00
CA GLN A 567 -15.48 8.95 16.23
C GLN A 567 -14.14 9.10 16.94
N ARG A 568 -13.31 10.05 16.49
CA ARG A 568 -12.00 10.32 17.13
C ARG A 568 -12.16 10.89 18.54
N GLY A 569 -13.13 11.80 18.73
CA GLY A 569 -13.42 12.40 20.03
C GLY A 569 -13.90 11.37 21.04
N TYR A 570 -14.87 10.55 20.64
CA TYR A 570 -15.42 9.48 21.47
C TYR A 570 -14.38 8.41 21.79
N ARG A 571 -13.57 7.97 20.81
CA ARG A 571 -12.49 7.02 21.08
C ARG A 571 -11.49 7.58 22.10
N LYS A 572 -11.09 8.85 21.96
CA LYS A 572 -10.23 9.50 22.95
C LYS A 572 -10.89 9.57 24.34
N HIS A 573 -12.19 9.88 24.39
CA HIS A 573 -12.95 9.85 25.63
C HIS A 573 -13.01 8.44 26.23
N TYR A 574 -13.23 7.40 25.44
CA TYR A 574 -13.24 6.02 25.88
C TYR A 574 -11.90 5.61 26.51
N PHE A 575 -10.77 5.74 25.81
CA PHE A 575 -9.47 5.33 26.36
C PHE A 575 -9.02 6.17 27.56
N HIS A 576 -9.49 7.42 27.66
CA HIS A 576 -9.21 8.26 28.81
C HIS A 576 -9.96 7.81 30.07
N ASN A 577 -11.24 7.44 29.94
CA ASN A 577 -12.12 7.20 31.09
C ASN A 577 -12.34 5.71 31.40
N ARG A 578 -12.22 4.80 30.42
CA ARG A 578 -12.49 3.36 30.61
C ARG A 578 -11.69 2.76 31.76
N PRO A 579 -10.37 3.03 31.93
CA PRO A 579 -9.63 2.50 33.07
C PRO A 579 -10.21 2.95 34.42
N THR A 580 -10.72 4.17 34.51
CA THR A 580 -11.38 4.68 35.72
C THR A 580 -12.72 4.00 35.95
N TRP A 581 -13.54 3.84 34.92
CA TRP A 581 -14.81 3.11 35.02
C TRP A 581 -14.60 1.66 35.46
N ASP A 582 -13.60 0.99 34.91
CA ASP A 582 -13.26 -0.40 35.29
C ASP A 582 -12.78 -0.48 36.76
N MET A 583 -12.08 0.53 37.28
CA MET A 583 -11.63 0.57 38.69
C MET A 583 -12.73 0.96 39.68
N GLU A 584 -13.72 1.75 39.26
CA GLU A 584 -14.81 2.21 40.12
C GLU A 584 -15.97 1.20 40.21
N ALA A 585 -15.97 0.16 39.39
CA ALA A 585 -17.02 -0.86 39.29
C ALA A 585 -17.06 -1.86 40.47
N ASP A 586 -16.68 -1.45 41.68
CA ASP A 586 -16.58 -2.28 42.89
C ASP A 586 -17.88 -3.07 43.18
N GLY A 587 -17.95 -4.32 42.71
CA GLY A 587 -19.02 -5.28 43.04
C GLY A 587 -20.18 -5.41 42.05
N GLU A 588 -20.16 -4.72 40.91
CA GLU A 588 -21.02 -5.08 39.76
C GLU A 588 -20.34 -6.19 38.93
N GLU A 589 -21.11 -7.07 38.27
CA GLU A 589 -20.55 -8.15 37.44
C GLU A 589 -19.53 -7.54 36.46
N GLU A 590 -18.24 -7.89 36.62
CA GLU A 590 -17.20 -7.51 35.66
C GLU A 590 -17.73 -7.80 34.25
N GLU A 591 -17.74 -6.79 33.39
CA GLU A 591 -18.21 -6.94 32.01
C GLU A 591 -17.28 -7.94 31.30
N GLU A 592 -17.65 -9.22 31.33
CA GLU A 592 -16.83 -10.31 30.79
C GLU A 592 -16.57 -10.05 29.31
N TYR A 593 -15.31 -9.90 28.95
CA TYR A 593 -14.94 -9.74 27.55
C TYR A 593 -15.18 -11.07 26.81
N VAL A 594 -16.27 -11.11 26.05
CA VAL A 594 -16.53 -12.22 25.13
C VAL A 594 -15.83 -11.94 23.80
N GLU A 595 -14.90 -12.82 23.44
CA GLU A 595 -14.26 -12.76 22.11
C GLU A 595 -15.33 -12.77 20.99
N PRO A 596 -15.23 -11.87 19.99
CA PRO A 596 -16.17 -11.86 18.88
C PRO A 596 -16.23 -13.21 18.17
N ALA A 597 -17.46 -13.67 17.89
CA ALA A 597 -17.68 -14.88 17.11
C ALA A 597 -17.00 -14.78 15.72
N ILE A 598 -16.32 -15.85 15.31
CA ILE A 598 -15.67 -15.95 14.00
C ILE A 598 -16.76 -16.21 12.95
N ASP A 599 -17.33 -15.15 12.40
CA ASP A 599 -18.30 -15.20 11.30
C ASP A 599 -17.57 -14.97 9.96
N LEU A 600 -16.87 -16.01 9.49
CA LEU A 600 -16.13 -16.01 8.23
C LEU A 600 -16.90 -16.77 7.16
N GLN A 601 -17.44 -16.02 6.21
CA GLN A 601 -18.30 -16.53 5.12
C GLN A 601 -17.56 -17.32 4.04
N ILE A 602 -16.23 -17.20 3.98
CA ILE A 602 -15.37 -17.92 3.05
C ILE A 602 -14.73 -19.10 3.80
N PRO A 603 -15.11 -20.36 3.50
CA PRO A 603 -14.60 -21.53 4.22
C PRO A 603 -13.07 -21.64 4.18
N GLU A 604 -12.46 -21.32 3.03
CA GLU A 604 -11.00 -21.37 2.88
C GLU A 604 -10.30 -20.34 3.78
N ARG A 605 -10.95 -19.19 4.04
CA ARG A 605 -10.46 -18.17 4.97
C ARG A 605 -10.60 -18.65 6.42
N ALA A 606 -11.73 -19.26 6.77
CA ALA A 606 -11.94 -19.83 8.10
C ALA A 606 -10.91 -20.93 8.42
N GLN A 607 -10.65 -21.82 7.46
CA GLN A 607 -9.64 -22.86 7.59
C GLN A 607 -8.23 -22.27 7.70
N LEU A 608 -7.91 -21.24 6.90
CA LEU A 608 -6.62 -20.56 6.99
C LEU A 608 -6.44 -19.88 8.36
N ALA A 609 -7.49 -19.24 8.89
CA ALA A 609 -7.49 -18.63 10.22
C ALA A 609 -7.20 -19.66 11.31
N LYS A 610 -7.81 -20.84 11.25
CA LYS A 610 -7.55 -21.95 12.18
C LYS A 610 -6.08 -22.38 12.15
N ILE A 611 -5.49 -22.53 10.97
CA ILE A 611 -4.08 -22.97 10.84
C ILE A 611 -3.12 -21.88 11.33
N LEU A 612 -3.32 -20.62 10.94
CA LEU A 612 -2.38 -19.55 11.26
C LEU A 612 -2.50 -19.04 12.70
N CYS A 613 -3.73 -18.90 13.21
CA CYS A 613 -3.99 -18.25 14.50
C CYS A 613 -3.99 -19.25 15.67
N ASN A 614 -4.31 -20.52 15.41
CA ASN A 614 -4.44 -21.56 16.46
C ASN A 614 -3.39 -22.67 16.27
N GLN A 615 -2.22 -22.33 15.71
CA GLN A 615 -1.13 -23.29 15.50
C GLN A 615 -0.62 -23.81 16.86
N PRO A 616 -0.56 -25.14 17.09
CA PRO A 616 0.03 -25.72 18.30
C PRO A 616 1.52 -25.44 18.44
N ASP A 617 2.01 -25.37 19.69
CA ASP A 617 3.38 -24.99 20.01
C ASP A 617 4.39 -26.14 19.87
N ASN A 618 3.90 -27.36 20.07
CA ASN A 618 4.66 -28.60 20.18
C ASN A 618 4.69 -29.45 18.89
N LEU A 619 4.62 -28.81 17.72
CA LEU A 619 4.67 -29.49 16.42
C LEU A 619 6.08 -29.93 16.05
N SER A 620 6.18 -31.14 15.46
CA SER A 620 7.40 -31.63 14.81
C SER A 620 7.70 -30.86 13.50
N PRO A 621 8.95 -30.89 13.01
CA PRO A 621 9.30 -30.23 11.73
C PRO A 621 8.45 -30.68 10.54
N ALA A 622 8.08 -31.97 10.49
CA ALA A 622 7.24 -32.53 9.43
C ALA A 622 5.79 -32.00 9.50
N GLU A 623 5.21 -31.91 10.70
CA GLU A 623 3.86 -31.34 10.89
C GLU A 623 3.83 -29.84 10.57
N VAL A 624 4.87 -29.09 10.96
CA VAL A 624 5.01 -27.67 10.58
C VAL A 624 5.08 -27.52 9.07
N LEU A 625 5.82 -28.39 8.37
CA LEU A 625 5.90 -28.37 6.91
C LEU A 625 4.54 -28.66 6.26
N GLU A 626 3.80 -29.65 6.76
CA GLU A 626 2.49 -30.01 6.21
C GLU A 626 1.45 -28.90 6.44
N LEU A 627 1.37 -28.33 7.64
CA LEU A 627 0.52 -27.16 7.91
C LEU A 627 0.94 -25.94 7.07
N ARG A 628 2.23 -25.75 6.81
CA ARG A 628 2.73 -24.68 5.93
C ARG A 628 2.22 -24.86 4.51
N ILE A 629 2.26 -26.08 3.99
CA ILE A 629 1.76 -26.41 2.65
C ILE A 629 0.26 -26.14 2.59
N GLN A 630 -0.52 -26.65 3.55
CA GLN A 630 -1.98 -26.42 3.61
C GLN A 630 -2.33 -24.94 3.71
N ALA A 631 -1.65 -24.18 4.57
CA ALA A 631 -1.84 -22.73 4.68
C ALA A 631 -1.55 -22.03 3.36
N ALA A 632 -0.44 -22.37 2.69
CA ALA A 632 -0.09 -21.78 1.41
C ALA A 632 -1.07 -22.16 0.29
N GLU A 633 -1.58 -23.40 0.25
CA GLU A 633 -2.63 -23.83 -0.70
C GLU A 633 -3.91 -23.00 -0.52
N LEU A 634 -4.34 -22.80 0.73
CA LEU A 634 -5.49 -21.94 1.05
C LEU A 634 -5.24 -20.48 0.66
N MET A 635 -4.04 -19.94 0.87
CA MET A 635 -3.68 -18.60 0.39
C MET A 635 -3.78 -18.48 -1.14
N VAL A 636 -3.35 -19.50 -1.90
CA VAL A 636 -3.49 -19.53 -3.36
C VAL A 636 -4.97 -19.52 -3.76
N ILE A 637 -5.80 -20.36 -3.13
CA ILE A 637 -7.24 -20.44 -3.42
C ILE A 637 -7.92 -19.11 -3.10
N LEU A 638 -7.61 -18.52 -1.94
CA LEU A 638 -8.16 -17.23 -1.52
C LEU A 638 -7.79 -16.10 -2.48
N CYS A 639 -6.60 -16.10 -3.08
CA CYS A 639 -6.25 -15.08 -4.07
C CYS A 639 -7.25 -15.01 -5.25
N GLY A 640 -7.94 -16.11 -5.57
CA GLY A 640 -8.99 -16.17 -6.59
C GLY A 640 -10.41 -15.83 -6.13
N LYS A 641 -10.66 -15.66 -4.82
CA LYS A 641 -12.00 -15.37 -4.25
C LYS A 641 -12.30 -13.86 -4.23
N ARG A 642 -13.58 -13.50 -4.20
CA ARG A 642 -14.09 -12.13 -4.18
C ARG A 642 -15.17 -11.96 -3.09
N GLU A 643 -15.22 -10.78 -2.48
CA GLU A 643 -16.32 -10.35 -1.60
C GLU A 643 -17.05 -9.16 -2.25
N THR A 644 -18.38 -9.19 -2.33
CA THR A 644 -19.19 -8.08 -2.83
C THR A 644 -19.78 -7.26 -1.67
N ALA A 645 -20.58 -6.22 -1.93
CA ALA A 645 -21.29 -5.47 -0.88
C ALA A 645 -22.53 -6.19 -0.31
N ARG A 646 -22.76 -7.45 -0.69
CA ARG A 646 -23.89 -8.27 -0.22
C ARG A 646 -23.74 -8.76 1.23
N PRO A 647 -22.56 -9.12 1.75
CA PRO A 647 -22.36 -9.56 3.13
C PRO A 647 -22.85 -8.53 4.15
N ASP A 648 -22.55 -7.23 3.97
CA ASP A 648 -23.09 -6.17 4.84
C ASP A 648 -24.63 -6.17 4.90
N ARG A 649 -25.28 -6.47 3.77
CA ARG A 649 -26.75 -6.54 3.68
C ARG A 649 -27.30 -7.83 4.28
N ILE A 650 -26.57 -8.94 4.15
CA ILE A 650 -26.92 -10.23 4.74
C ILE A 650 -26.80 -10.13 6.25
N ARG A 651 -25.68 -9.61 6.76
CA ARG A 651 -25.44 -9.41 8.20
C ARG A 651 -26.46 -8.47 8.83
N ARG A 652 -26.77 -7.33 8.19
CA ARG A 652 -27.86 -6.44 8.66
C ARG A 652 -29.23 -7.12 8.67
N ARG A 653 -29.52 -7.99 7.69
CA ARG A 653 -30.77 -8.77 7.67
C ARG A 653 -30.79 -9.83 8.76
N ALA A 654 -29.67 -10.51 8.99
CA ALA A 654 -29.52 -11.50 10.05
C ALA A 654 -29.66 -10.84 11.43
N GLN A 655 -28.99 -9.71 11.67
CA GLN A 655 -29.13 -8.93 12.90
C GLN A 655 -30.57 -8.43 13.12
N ALA A 656 -31.23 -7.94 12.06
CA ALA A 656 -32.65 -7.57 12.13
C ALA A 656 -33.58 -8.78 12.35
N GLN A 657 -33.21 -9.97 11.87
CA GLN A 657 -33.97 -11.21 12.12
C GLN A 657 -33.73 -11.77 13.53
N VAL A 658 -32.52 -11.66 14.07
CA VAL A 658 -32.18 -12.03 15.46
C VAL A 658 -32.90 -11.10 16.44
N GLN A 659 -32.99 -9.80 16.14
CA GLN A 659 -33.80 -8.84 16.91
C GLN A 659 -35.31 -9.09 16.77
N ALA A 660 -35.77 -9.72 15.67
CA ALA A 660 -37.19 -9.98 15.42
C ALA A 660 -37.67 -11.36 15.87
N ASN A 661 -36.79 -12.34 16.11
CA ASN A 661 -37.18 -13.72 16.42
C ASN A 661 -36.28 -14.33 17.51
N VAL A 662 -36.74 -14.32 18.76
CA VAL A 662 -36.37 -15.32 19.77
C VAL A 662 -37.24 -16.54 19.52
N THR A 663 -36.83 -17.42 18.61
CA THR A 663 -37.29 -18.82 18.61
C THR A 663 -36.38 -19.67 17.73
N LEU A 664 -35.64 -20.56 18.40
CA LEU A 664 -34.85 -21.62 17.79
C LEU A 664 -35.77 -22.57 17.02
N LYS A 665 -35.45 -22.85 15.75
CA LYS A 665 -35.95 -24.04 15.05
C LYS A 665 -34.78 -24.97 14.79
N GLU A 666 -34.92 -26.19 15.27
CA GLU A 666 -34.01 -27.31 15.06
C GLU A 666 -33.88 -27.64 13.56
N GLU A 667 -32.64 -27.90 13.15
CA GLU A 667 -32.27 -28.20 11.77
C GLU A 667 -32.62 -29.66 11.42
N SER A 668 -33.66 -29.82 10.60
CA SER A 668 -33.83 -31.00 9.74
C SER A 668 -32.72 -31.04 8.67
N PRO A 669 -32.42 -32.21 8.04
CA PRO A 669 -31.35 -32.33 7.04
C PRO A 669 -31.43 -31.20 6.01
N GLY A 670 -30.35 -30.44 5.88
CA GLY A 670 -30.36 -29.20 5.09
C GLY A 670 -30.83 -29.43 3.65
N PRO A 671 -31.71 -28.58 3.10
CA PRO A 671 -32.09 -28.66 1.70
C PRO A 671 -30.85 -28.51 0.81
N ASP A 672 -30.86 -29.20 -0.34
CA ASP A 672 -29.83 -29.10 -1.37
C ASP A 672 -29.33 -27.65 -1.54
N PRO A 673 -28.03 -27.36 -1.32
CA PRO A 673 -27.50 -25.99 -1.28
C PRO A 673 -27.61 -25.26 -2.63
N PHE A 674 -27.69 -26.01 -3.73
CA PHE A 674 -27.87 -25.48 -5.08
C PHE A 674 -28.98 -26.26 -5.82
N PRO A 675 -30.25 -26.06 -5.43
CA PRO A 675 -31.36 -26.78 -6.03
C PRO A 675 -31.49 -26.41 -7.50
N LEU A 676 -31.76 -27.40 -8.35
CA LEU A 676 -31.92 -27.20 -9.80
C LEU A 676 -33.01 -26.16 -10.09
N LEU A 677 -34.10 -26.19 -9.31
CA LEU A 677 -35.14 -25.16 -9.30
C LEU A 677 -34.76 -24.05 -8.33
N MET A 678 -34.52 -22.86 -8.87
CA MET A 678 -34.09 -21.69 -8.12
C MET A 678 -35.28 -20.85 -7.61
N ASP A 679 -35.06 -20.07 -6.55
CA ASP A 679 -36.01 -19.04 -6.12
C ASP A 679 -36.02 -17.90 -7.17
N ARG A 680 -37.21 -17.40 -7.53
CA ARG A 680 -37.38 -16.30 -8.51
C ARG A 680 -36.63 -15.01 -8.15
N LYS A 681 -36.20 -14.86 -6.90
CA LYS A 681 -35.41 -13.74 -6.39
C LYS A 681 -33.90 -14.00 -6.38
N GLN A 682 -33.42 -15.15 -6.86
CA GLN A 682 -32.00 -15.49 -6.97
C GLN A 682 -31.46 -15.21 -8.38
N CYS A 683 -30.16 -14.88 -8.46
CA CYS A 683 -29.51 -14.60 -9.74
C CYS A 683 -28.95 -15.90 -10.35
N PRO A 684 -29.39 -16.30 -11.56
CA PRO A 684 -29.00 -17.56 -12.20
C PRO A 684 -27.52 -17.61 -12.62
N ARG A 685 -26.85 -16.45 -12.72
CA ARG A 685 -25.40 -16.40 -13.00
C ARG A 685 -24.56 -16.44 -11.73
N CYS A 686 -24.97 -15.72 -10.68
CA CYS A 686 -24.22 -15.69 -9.42
C CYS A 686 -24.20 -17.03 -8.70
N ILE A 687 -25.26 -17.85 -8.81
CA ILE A 687 -25.31 -19.16 -8.14
C ILE A 687 -24.19 -20.11 -8.59
N GLY A 688 -23.73 -19.95 -9.83
CA GLY A 688 -22.66 -20.75 -10.44
C GLY A 688 -21.24 -20.17 -10.31
N ASP A 689 -21.09 -18.98 -9.73
CA ASP A 689 -19.81 -18.29 -9.64
C ASP A 689 -19.04 -18.75 -8.39
N GLU A 690 -18.07 -19.65 -8.58
CA GLU A 690 -17.23 -20.22 -7.52
C GLU A 690 -16.25 -19.22 -6.90
N LYS A 691 -16.11 -18.02 -7.50
CA LYS A 691 -15.33 -16.92 -6.92
C LYS A 691 -16.07 -16.23 -5.76
N LEU A 692 -17.39 -16.39 -5.68
CA LEU A 692 -18.25 -15.82 -4.62
C LEU A 692 -18.44 -16.79 -3.44
N SER A 693 -18.74 -16.25 -2.26
CA SER A 693 -19.12 -17.04 -1.08
C SER A 693 -20.46 -17.76 -1.28
N HIS A 694 -20.72 -18.82 -0.49
CA HIS A 694 -21.97 -19.58 -0.56
C HIS A 694 -23.21 -18.68 -0.39
N GLU A 695 -23.20 -17.78 0.59
CA GLU A 695 -24.32 -16.86 0.83
C GLU A 695 -24.54 -15.86 -0.32
N GLU A 696 -23.47 -15.41 -0.98
CA GLU A 696 -23.58 -14.51 -2.11
C GLU A 696 -24.10 -15.21 -3.37
N ARG A 697 -23.72 -16.47 -3.56
CA ARG A 697 -24.22 -17.34 -4.63
C ARG A 697 -25.72 -17.60 -4.46
N THR A 698 -26.18 -17.76 -3.22
CA THR A 698 -27.57 -18.05 -2.86
C THR A 698 -28.39 -16.80 -2.50
N PHE A 699 -27.83 -15.59 -2.62
CA PHE A 699 -28.45 -14.33 -2.18
C PHE A 699 -29.83 -14.08 -2.81
N LYS A 700 -30.83 -13.80 -1.94
CA LYS A 700 -32.19 -13.46 -2.32
C LYS A 700 -32.41 -11.95 -2.36
N TYR A 701 -32.71 -11.42 -3.54
CA TYR A 701 -33.09 -10.03 -3.73
C TYR A 701 -34.44 -9.73 -3.08
N CYS A 702 -34.69 -8.46 -2.75
CA CYS A 702 -35.96 -8.06 -2.15
C CYS A 702 -37.16 -8.30 -3.09
N ARG A 703 -36.97 -8.13 -4.40
CA ARG A 703 -38.00 -8.34 -5.44
C ARG A 703 -37.34 -8.86 -6.73
N PRO A 704 -38.05 -9.64 -7.57
CA PRO A 704 -37.53 -10.11 -8.85
C PRO A 704 -37.02 -8.98 -9.77
N ALA A 705 -37.72 -7.83 -9.79
CA ALA A 705 -37.30 -6.66 -10.58
C ALA A 705 -35.87 -6.18 -10.26
N VAL A 706 -35.48 -6.18 -8.98
CA VAL A 706 -34.13 -5.77 -8.55
C VAL A 706 -33.09 -6.83 -8.91
N MET A 707 -33.47 -8.12 -8.90
CA MET A 707 -32.63 -9.19 -9.41
C MET A 707 -32.41 -9.03 -10.92
N TYR A 708 -33.45 -8.68 -11.69
CA TYR A 708 -33.33 -8.40 -13.13
C TYR A 708 -32.40 -7.22 -13.39
N ASP A 709 -32.56 -6.10 -12.68
CA ASP A 709 -31.66 -4.94 -12.84
C ASP A 709 -30.21 -5.32 -12.53
N HIS A 710 -29.98 -6.19 -11.54
CA HIS A 710 -28.66 -6.73 -11.29
C HIS A 710 -28.17 -7.61 -12.44
N PHE A 711 -28.97 -8.55 -12.92
CA PHE A 711 -28.61 -9.45 -14.01
C PHE A 711 -28.28 -8.67 -15.29
N ASP A 712 -29.12 -7.71 -15.67
CA ASP A 712 -28.93 -6.91 -16.87
C ASP A 712 -27.68 -6.02 -16.77
N ARG A 713 -27.47 -5.42 -15.59
CA ARG A 713 -26.31 -4.56 -15.35
C ARG A 713 -24.99 -5.32 -15.24
N LYS A 714 -24.98 -6.51 -14.64
CA LYS A 714 -23.75 -7.23 -14.27
C LYS A 714 -23.41 -8.41 -15.18
N HIS A 715 -24.40 -9.04 -15.81
CA HIS A 715 -24.21 -10.29 -16.55
C HIS A 715 -24.66 -10.20 -18.01
N ALA A 716 -25.79 -9.53 -18.31
CA ALA A 716 -26.35 -9.54 -19.67
C ALA A 716 -25.43 -8.93 -20.73
N ARG A 717 -24.68 -7.86 -20.38
CA ARG A 717 -23.68 -7.27 -21.29
C ARG A 717 -22.55 -8.24 -21.62
N GLN A 718 -22.08 -9.00 -20.63
CA GLN A 718 -21.04 -10.01 -20.83
C GLN A 718 -21.55 -11.12 -21.76
N LEU A 719 -22.76 -11.62 -21.50
CA LEU A 719 -23.35 -12.69 -22.30
C LEU A 719 -23.73 -12.27 -23.73
N GLY A 720 -23.89 -10.98 -24.00
CA GLY A 720 -24.18 -10.46 -25.34
C GLY A 720 -22.97 -10.44 -26.28
N GLY A 721 -21.74 -10.43 -25.75
CA GLY A 721 -20.50 -10.36 -26.53
C GLY A 721 -19.81 -11.72 -26.77
N VAL A 722 -20.23 -12.79 -26.10
CA VAL A 722 -19.56 -14.10 -26.18
C VAL A 722 -20.22 -14.96 -27.26
N LYS A 723 -19.40 -15.61 -28.11
CA LYS A 723 -19.87 -16.50 -29.21
C LYS A 723 -20.67 -17.71 -28.71
N GLN A 724 -20.42 -18.13 -27.47
CA GLN A 724 -21.00 -19.33 -26.87
C GLN A 724 -21.22 -19.13 -25.37
N ILE A 725 -22.46 -19.22 -24.92
CA ILE A 725 -22.88 -18.99 -23.54
C ILE A 725 -23.09 -20.34 -22.85
N SER A 726 -22.48 -20.58 -21.70
CA SER A 726 -22.74 -21.79 -20.90
C SER A 726 -23.56 -21.49 -19.64
N CYS A 727 -24.30 -22.50 -19.15
CA CYS A 727 -24.94 -22.43 -17.84
C CYS A 727 -23.95 -22.78 -16.73
N ASN A 728 -23.73 -21.86 -15.79
CA ASN A 728 -22.77 -22.05 -14.71
C ASN A 728 -23.38 -22.75 -13.48
N HIS A 729 -24.67 -23.10 -13.50
CA HIS A 729 -25.32 -23.76 -12.37
C HIS A 729 -24.58 -25.07 -12.04
N PRO A 730 -24.27 -25.38 -10.75
CA PRO A 730 -23.47 -26.56 -10.40
C PRO A 730 -23.99 -27.86 -11.02
N LYS A 731 -25.31 -28.03 -11.09
CA LYS A 731 -25.97 -29.20 -11.68
C LYS A 731 -26.08 -29.21 -13.21
N CYS A 732 -25.74 -28.12 -13.90
CA CYS A 732 -25.72 -28.04 -15.37
C CYS A 732 -24.29 -28.02 -15.93
N LYS A 733 -23.26 -27.82 -15.09
CA LYS A 733 -21.86 -27.86 -15.50
C LYS A 733 -21.45 -29.23 -16.04
N GLU A 734 -21.99 -30.31 -15.49
CA GLU A 734 -21.69 -31.68 -15.92
C GLU A 734 -22.25 -31.98 -17.33
N GLU A 735 -23.32 -31.30 -17.73
CA GLU A 735 -23.97 -31.48 -19.04
C GLU A 735 -23.33 -30.64 -20.17
N ALA A 736 -22.36 -29.77 -19.83
CA ALA A 736 -21.64 -28.90 -20.76
C ALA A 736 -22.57 -28.16 -21.78
N LEU A 737 -23.73 -27.68 -21.31
CA LEU A 737 -24.72 -27.03 -22.16
C LEU A 737 -24.21 -25.68 -22.67
N GLU A 738 -24.17 -25.54 -24.00
CA GLU A 738 -23.69 -24.35 -24.71
C GLU A 738 -24.78 -23.74 -25.60
N PHE A 739 -25.01 -22.44 -25.46
CA PHE A 739 -26.05 -21.67 -26.14
C PHE A 739 -25.42 -20.61 -27.05
N ARG A 740 -25.86 -20.53 -28.32
CA ARG A 740 -25.36 -19.53 -29.28
C ARG A 740 -25.97 -18.14 -29.13
N HIS A 741 -27.10 -18.02 -28.43
CA HIS A 741 -27.82 -16.77 -28.27
C HIS A 741 -28.29 -16.57 -26.84
N LEU A 742 -28.24 -15.32 -26.37
CA LEU A 742 -28.70 -14.94 -25.03
C LEU A 742 -30.15 -15.37 -24.75
N ASN A 743 -31.02 -15.33 -25.77
CA ASN A 743 -32.40 -15.76 -25.64
C ASN A 743 -32.53 -17.28 -25.38
N HIS A 744 -31.65 -18.10 -25.98
CA HIS A 744 -31.64 -19.55 -25.70
C HIS A 744 -31.18 -19.84 -24.27
N PHE A 745 -30.20 -19.08 -23.78
CA PHE A 745 -29.79 -19.14 -22.38
C PHE A 745 -30.93 -18.70 -21.44
N LYS A 746 -31.61 -17.57 -21.72
CA LYS A 746 -32.76 -17.10 -20.94
C LYS A 746 -33.89 -18.15 -20.89
N ASN A 747 -34.17 -18.81 -22.02
CA ASN A 747 -35.16 -19.88 -22.10
C ASN A 747 -34.77 -21.11 -21.28
N HIS A 748 -33.49 -21.52 -21.32
CA HIS A 748 -32.98 -22.60 -20.46
C HIS A 748 -33.12 -22.25 -18.97
N VAL A 749 -32.79 -21.02 -18.58
CA VAL A 749 -32.94 -20.57 -17.20
C VAL A 749 -34.41 -20.55 -16.76
N GLU A 750 -35.34 -20.17 -17.63
CA GLU A 750 -36.78 -20.22 -17.32
C GLU A 750 -37.29 -21.66 -17.23
N SER A 751 -36.88 -22.56 -18.14
CA SER A 751 -37.41 -23.93 -18.22
C SER A 751 -36.77 -24.90 -17.22
N VAL A 752 -35.46 -24.81 -16.99
CA VAL A 752 -34.70 -25.73 -16.12
C VAL A 752 -34.61 -25.18 -14.70
N HIS A 753 -34.39 -23.87 -14.55
CA HIS A 753 -34.19 -23.23 -13.24
C HIS A 753 -35.42 -22.50 -12.70
N GLY A 754 -36.50 -22.34 -13.49
CA GLY A 754 -37.74 -21.70 -13.05
C GLY A 754 -37.64 -20.17 -12.85
N VAL A 755 -36.58 -19.53 -13.36
CA VAL A 755 -36.33 -18.10 -13.21
C VAL A 755 -36.53 -17.39 -14.55
N LYS A 756 -37.62 -16.63 -14.66
CA LYS A 756 -37.89 -15.81 -15.85
C LYS A 756 -37.06 -14.54 -15.85
N LEU A 757 -36.16 -14.39 -16.83
CA LEU A 757 -35.39 -13.16 -17.07
C LEU A 757 -36.15 -12.22 -18.03
N ARG A 758 -35.87 -10.91 -17.99
CA ARG A 758 -36.48 -9.95 -18.94
C ARG A 758 -36.06 -10.28 -20.37
N ALA A 759 -36.99 -10.14 -21.32
CA ALA A 759 -36.76 -10.36 -22.75
C ALA A 759 -35.62 -9.48 -23.28
#